data_AF-A0A4W5MBI4-F1
#
_entry.id   AF-A0A4W5MBI4-F1
#
_cell.length_a   1.000
_cell.length_b   1.000
_cell.length_c   1.000
_cell.angle_alpha   90.00
_cell.angle_beta   90.00
_cell.angle_gamma   90.00
#
_symmetry.space_group_name_H-M   'P 1'
#
loop_
_entity.id
_entity.type
_entity.pdbx_description
1 polymer ?
#
loop_
_entity_poly.entity_id
_entity_poly.type
_entity_poly.pdbx_seq_one_letter_code
_entity_poly.pdbx_strand_id
1 'polypeptide(L)'
;MLQCEPGMVRDQTGIFRLFCHECQRVFHDRLINNEDKTYFNTIVSEMASKYFGFNLEPNYFVTKPIIFGDFIKVGAEKADRLYEDLTEPDKIRAVLQDYLDDYNMTFSKETKLVFFQDAVEHVSRIARMIRQERGNALLVGVGGTGKQSLTRLASHMCGMRCFQIELSRGYNYDSFHEDLRRLFKMAGVEGKDMVFLFTDTQIVVEEFLEDINNMLNSGEVPNLFEKDDLEQVLAATRPRAKEAGINEGNRDEVFQFFISRVREKLHIVLCMSPVGDAFRSRCRMFPSLVNCCTIDWFVQWPREALLSVSQTFFQNVEFGSEEMKDCFSEMCVEVHVSVTDMAERFYSELRHRYYTTPTSYLELINLYLAMLGEKRQQLVAARDRVKNGLTKLLETNVLVDKMKIDLSALEPVLKQKSIDVNALMGKLAVDQESADMVRKVVKEDEALAKVKAEDTQAIAADAQRDLDEALPALEGANKALDSLDKADISEIRVFTKPPDMVMTVMEAVCILLGSKPDWSSAKQVLGDSYFLRKLMDYDKENIKPQILQKLQKYVNNPDFVPEKVEKVSKACKSMCMWVRAMDLYSRVLKEVGPKKERLAAAQVSGIHTHRPPTGSCWKRKRQQEAWCQCSLLSTVLGICYLIPPFWLQMELNATMATLKEKQAQLQEVQNKIKILQDQFDQSIAEKEGLGKS
;
A
#
# COMPACT_ATOMS: atom_id res chain seq x y z
N MET A 1 -40.27 49.93 -41.43
CA MET A 1 -40.60 49.65 -42.85
C MET A 1 -39.39 49.81 -43.75
N LEU A 2 -38.63 50.91 -43.65
CA LEU A 2 -37.46 51.18 -44.52
C LEU A 2 -36.29 50.18 -44.37
N GLN A 3 -36.33 49.28 -43.38
CA GLN A 3 -35.34 48.21 -43.23
C GLN A 3 -35.59 47.03 -44.18
N CYS A 4 -36.82 46.89 -44.69
CA CYS A 4 -37.16 45.83 -45.61
C CYS A 4 -36.92 46.28 -47.05
N GLU A 5 -36.25 45.45 -47.84
CA GLU A 5 -36.01 45.74 -49.25
C GLU A 5 -37.30 45.56 -50.08
N PRO A 6 -37.58 46.44 -51.06
CA PRO A 6 -38.77 46.32 -51.91
C PRO A 6 -38.90 44.97 -52.64
N GLY A 7 -37.78 44.28 -52.88
CA GLY A 7 -37.77 42.98 -53.55
C GLY A 7 -38.32 41.80 -52.72
N MET A 8 -38.38 41.95 -51.39
CA MET A 8 -38.78 40.89 -50.46
C MET A 8 -40.29 40.86 -50.22
N VAL A 9 -40.95 42.02 -50.26
CA VAL A 9 -42.38 42.14 -50.00
C VAL A 9 -43.13 42.37 -51.30
N ARG A 10 -43.56 41.27 -51.93
CA ARG A 10 -44.23 41.30 -53.25
C ARG A 10 -45.75 41.29 -53.15
N ASP A 11 -46.29 40.77 -52.04
CA ASP A 11 -47.72 40.57 -51.85
C ASP A 11 -48.34 41.64 -50.94
N GLN A 12 -49.61 41.99 -51.20
CA GLN A 12 -50.39 42.91 -50.37
C GLN A 12 -50.43 42.46 -48.90
N THR A 13 -50.56 41.15 -48.67
CA THR A 13 -50.54 40.54 -47.33
C THR A 13 -49.19 40.75 -46.64
N GLY A 14 -48.08 40.66 -47.39
CA GLY A 14 -46.74 40.90 -46.84
C GLY A 14 -46.54 42.35 -46.41
N ILE A 15 -47.00 43.32 -47.23
CA ILE A 15 -46.94 44.76 -46.89
C ILE A 15 -47.77 45.03 -45.63
N PHE A 16 -48.97 44.46 -45.57
CA PHE A 16 -49.84 44.59 -44.41
C PHE A 16 -49.21 44.01 -43.13
N ARG A 17 -48.61 42.82 -43.20
CA ARG A 17 -47.92 42.19 -42.06
C ARG A 17 -46.72 43.02 -41.59
N LEU A 18 -45.93 43.56 -42.53
CA LEU A 18 -44.83 44.47 -42.22
C LEU A 18 -45.34 45.75 -41.54
N PHE A 19 -46.43 46.32 -42.04
CA PHE A 19 -47.08 47.49 -41.43
C PHE A 19 -47.50 47.22 -39.98
N CYS A 20 -48.23 46.11 -39.75
CA CYS A 20 -48.64 45.71 -38.40
C CYS A 20 -47.45 45.49 -37.47
N HIS A 21 -46.41 44.79 -37.94
CA HIS A 21 -45.20 44.56 -37.16
C HIS A 21 -44.56 45.87 -36.71
N GLU A 22 -44.38 46.82 -37.63
CA GLU A 22 -43.76 48.12 -37.32
C GLU A 22 -44.61 48.97 -36.37
N CYS A 23 -45.94 48.98 -36.55
CA CYS A 23 -46.85 49.63 -35.61
C CYS A 23 -46.75 49.02 -34.21
N GLN A 24 -46.62 47.69 -34.09
CA GLN A 24 -46.42 47.03 -32.81
C GLN A 24 -45.07 47.43 -32.17
N ARG A 25 -43.98 47.42 -32.94
CA ARG A 25 -42.66 47.79 -32.39
C ARG A 25 -42.59 49.23 -31.89
N VAL A 26 -43.34 50.15 -32.50
CA VAL A 26 -43.33 51.58 -32.12
C VAL A 26 -44.30 51.89 -30.97
N PHE A 27 -45.51 51.35 -31.01
CA PHE A 27 -46.57 51.71 -30.07
C PHE A 27 -46.84 50.60 -29.05
N HIS A 28 -47.09 49.37 -29.50
CA HIS A 28 -47.48 48.25 -28.64
C HIS A 28 -46.39 47.91 -27.62
N ASP A 29 -45.12 47.87 -28.05
CA ASP A 29 -44.00 47.53 -27.17
C ASP A 29 -43.75 48.57 -26.07
N ARG A 30 -44.36 49.77 -26.14
CA ARG A 30 -44.32 50.79 -25.06
C ARG A 30 -45.41 50.60 -24.01
N LEU A 31 -46.45 49.81 -24.29
CA LEU A 31 -47.61 49.60 -23.42
C LEU A 31 -47.26 48.62 -22.29
N ILE A 32 -47.75 48.93 -21.09
CA ILE A 32 -47.45 48.17 -19.87
C ILE A 32 -48.53 47.12 -19.61
N ASN A 33 -49.80 47.52 -19.67
CA ASN A 33 -50.92 46.68 -19.27
C ASN A 33 -51.47 45.85 -20.44
N ASN A 34 -51.99 44.67 -20.14
CA ASN A 34 -52.62 43.79 -21.13
C ASN A 34 -53.92 44.38 -21.70
N GLU A 35 -54.65 45.17 -20.91
CA GLU A 35 -55.84 45.90 -21.36
C GLU A 35 -55.50 46.88 -22.49
N ASP A 36 -54.46 47.70 -22.29
CA ASP A 36 -53.99 48.68 -23.29
C ASP A 36 -53.48 47.97 -24.55
N LYS A 37 -52.74 46.87 -24.39
CA LYS A 37 -52.26 46.04 -25.52
C LYS A 37 -53.41 45.45 -26.33
N THR A 38 -54.46 44.98 -25.64
CA THR A 38 -55.67 44.46 -26.30
C THR A 38 -56.41 45.57 -27.04
N TYR A 39 -56.55 46.74 -26.43
CA TYR A 39 -57.15 47.92 -27.07
C TYR A 39 -56.40 48.32 -28.35
N PHE A 40 -55.05 48.32 -28.30
CA PHE A 40 -54.24 48.56 -29.48
C PHE A 40 -54.49 47.53 -30.59
N ASN A 41 -54.57 46.24 -30.25
CA ASN A 41 -54.84 45.18 -31.22
C ASN A 41 -56.22 45.34 -31.89
N THR A 42 -57.22 45.82 -31.14
CA THR A 42 -58.54 46.17 -31.69
C THR A 42 -58.43 47.29 -32.71
N ILE A 43 -57.70 48.37 -32.41
CA ILE A 43 -57.47 49.49 -33.34
C ILE A 43 -56.79 49.00 -34.63
N VAL A 44 -55.74 48.17 -34.52
CA VAL A 44 -55.05 47.62 -35.69
C VAL A 44 -55.98 46.75 -36.52
N SER A 45 -56.85 45.96 -35.89
CA SER A 45 -57.83 45.10 -36.58
C SER A 45 -58.90 45.92 -37.30
N GLU A 46 -59.37 47.02 -36.70
CA GLU A 46 -60.29 47.98 -37.34
C GLU A 46 -59.62 48.68 -38.53
N MET A 47 -58.36 49.08 -38.41
CA MET A 47 -57.61 49.67 -39.53
C MET A 47 -57.38 48.66 -40.67
N ALA A 48 -57.08 47.40 -40.33
CA ALA A 48 -56.89 46.32 -41.27
C ALA A 48 -58.14 46.08 -42.13
N SER A 49 -59.31 46.02 -41.50
CA SER A 49 -60.58 45.82 -42.19
C SER A 49 -60.96 47.03 -43.04
N LYS A 50 -60.80 48.25 -42.51
CA LYS A 50 -61.21 49.49 -43.19
C LYS A 50 -60.36 49.84 -44.41
N TYR A 51 -59.03 49.69 -44.33
CA TYR A 51 -58.11 50.19 -45.37
C TYR A 51 -57.48 49.08 -46.22
N PHE A 52 -57.28 47.88 -45.65
CA PHE A 52 -56.61 46.78 -46.36
C PHE A 52 -57.57 45.66 -46.76
N GLY A 53 -58.83 45.68 -46.30
CA GLY A 53 -59.81 44.64 -46.58
C GLY A 53 -59.54 43.31 -45.88
N PHE A 54 -58.69 43.30 -44.85
CA PHE A 54 -58.40 42.10 -44.05
C PHE A 54 -59.27 42.08 -42.79
N ASN A 55 -60.08 41.03 -42.64
CA ASN A 55 -60.82 40.78 -41.40
C ASN A 55 -59.95 39.93 -40.47
N LEU A 56 -59.33 40.58 -39.49
CA LEU A 56 -58.53 39.94 -38.45
C LEU A 56 -59.20 40.09 -37.10
N GLU A 57 -59.19 39.04 -36.30
CA GLU A 57 -59.59 39.12 -34.91
C GLU A 57 -58.46 39.74 -34.07
N PRO A 58 -58.77 40.53 -33.03
CA PRO A 58 -57.75 41.12 -32.15
C PRO A 58 -56.79 40.09 -31.53
N ASN A 59 -57.28 38.87 -31.28
CA ASN A 59 -56.51 37.75 -30.71
C ASN A 59 -55.53 37.10 -31.71
N TYR A 60 -55.62 37.43 -33.00
CA TYR A 60 -54.70 36.91 -34.03
C TYR A 60 -53.24 37.22 -33.69
N PHE A 61 -52.96 38.45 -33.23
CA PHE A 61 -51.61 38.89 -32.92
C PHE A 61 -51.01 38.24 -31.67
N VAL A 62 -51.85 37.72 -30.77
CA VAL A 62 -51.42 37.00 -29.56
C VAL A 62 -51.09 35.54 -29.89
N THR A 63 -51.96 34.91 -30.69
CA THR A 63 -51.79 33.50 -31.07
C THR A 63 -50.73 33.28 -32.15
N LYS A 64 -50.53 34.27 -33.02
CA LYS A 64 -49.53 34.24 -34.10
C LYS A 64 -48.73 35.53 -34.10
N PRO A 65 -47.65 35.62 -33.30
CA PRO A 65 -46.82 36.80 -33.29
C PRO A 65 -46.17 37.00 -34.66
N ILE A 66 -46.13 38.26 -35.11
CA ILE A 66 -45.47 38.63 -36.36
C ILE A 66 -44.03 38.99 -36.03
N ILE A 67 -43.10 38.14 -36.45
CA ILE A 67 -41.67 38.29 -36.22
C ILE A 67 -40.99 38.55 -37.56
N PHE A 68 -40.28 39.66 -37.65
CA PHE A 68 -39.39 39.94 -38.76
C PHE A 68 -37.95 39.90 -38.25
N GLY A 69 -37.04 39.40 -39.08
CA GLY A 69 -35.63 39.29 -38.73
C GLY A 69 -34.77 38.94 -39.94
N ASP A 70 -33.47 38.90 -39.71
CA ASP A 70 -32.44 38.76 -40.74
C ASP A 70 -31.39 37.71 -40.44
N PHE A 71 -31.61 36.97 -39.35
CA PHE A 71 -30.67 36.04 -38.77
C PHE A 71 -30.95 34.58 -39.17
N ILE A 72 -31.95 34.30 -40.01
CA ILE A 72 -32.20 32.92 -40.48
C ILE A 72 -31.03 32.36 -41.30
N LYS A 73 -30.36 33.20 -42.09
CA LYS A 73 -29.19 32.78 -42.87
C LYS A 73 -27.93 32.87 -42.02
N VAL A 74 -27.62 31.78 -41.32
CA VAL A 74 -26.40 31.66 -40.49
C VAL A 74 -25.15 31.81 -41.36
N GLY A 75 -24.22 32.67 -40.94
CA GLY A 75 -22.94 32.89 -41.61
C GLY A 75 -22.96 33.85 -42.83
N ALA A 76 -24.13 34.40 -43.20
CA ALA A 76 -24.20 35.41 -44.26
C ALA A 76 -23.54 36.74 -43.81
N GLU A 77 -22.83 37.40 -44.73
CA GLU A 77 -22.30 38.75 -44.51
C GLU A 77 -23.45 39.74 -44.27
N LYS A 78 -23.18 40.82 -43.53
CA LYS A 78 -24.19 41.83 -43.15
C LYS A 78 -24.96 42.40 -44.36
N ALA A 79 -24.33 42.47 -45.52
CA ALA A 79 -24.94 42.95 -46.76
C ALA A 79 -25.96 41.95 -47.36
N ASP A 80 -25.78 40.65 -47.13
CA ASP A 80 -26.65 39.59 -47.66
C ASP A 80 -27.78 39.20 -46.68
N ARG A 81 -27.82 39.83 -45.50
CA ARG A 81 -28.83 39.62 -44.46
C ARG A 81 -30.11 40.41 -44.75
N LEU A 82 -31.02 39.73 -45.45
CA LEU A 82 -32.31 40.28 -45.83
C LEU A 82 -33.27 40.29 -44.62
N TYR A 83 -33.97 41.40 -44.43
CA TYR A 83 -34.99 41.54 -43.39
C TYR A 83 -36.32 40.97 -43.91
N GLU A 84 -36.71 39.80 -43.41
CA GLU A 84 -37.84 39.02 -43.92
C GLU A 84 -38.81 38.57 -42.82
N ASP A 85 -40.02 38.17 -43.23
CA ASP A 85 -41.08 37.69 -42.35
C ASP A 85 -40.81 36.24 -41.95
N LEU A 86 -40.63 35.99 -40.66
CA LEU A 86 -40.27 34.69 -40.12
C LEU A 86 -41.55 33.97 -39.66
N THR A 87 -42.10 33.12 -40.53
CA THR A 87 -43.38 32.45 -40.28
C THR A 87 -43.27 31.14 -39.51
N GLU A 88 -42.08 30.53 -39.44
CA GLU A 88 -41.86 29.19 -38.87
C GLU A 88 -41.13 29.27 -37.53
N PRO A 89 -41.83 29.20 -36.37
CA PRO A 89 -41.22 29.40 -35.05
C PRO A 89 -40.20 28.34 -34.68
N ASP A 90 -40.37 27.08 -35.11
CA ASP A 90 -39.45 26.00 -34.79
C ASP A 90 -38.09 26.17 -35.50
N LYS A 91 -38.11 26.66 -36.75
CA LYS A 91 -36.88 27.03 -37.47
C LYS A 91 -36.15 28.17 -36.77
N ILE A 92 -36.89 29.19 -36.31
CA ILE A 92 -36.32 30.32 -35.57
C ILE A 92 -35.64 29.81 -34.29
N ARG A 93 -36.30 28.93 -33.53
CA ARG A 93 -35.74 28.35 -32.30
C ARG A 93 -34.47 27.54 -32.57
N ALA A 94 -34.45 26.72 -33.62
CA ALA A 94 -33.27 25.94 -33.99
C ALA A 94 -32.09 26.86 -34.35
N VAL A 95 -32.32 27.89 -35.18
CA VAL A 95 -31.27 28.86 -35.55
C VAL A 95 -30.76 29.64 -34.33
N LEU A 96 -31.65 30.04 -33.41
CA LEU A 96 -31.24 30.71 -32.17
C LEU A 96 -30.43 29.80 -31.25
N GLN A 97 -30.73 28.51 -31.24
CA GLN A 97 -29.94 27.51 -30.52
C GLN A 97 -28.54 27.37 -31.13
N ASP A 98 -28.42 27.31 -32.45
CA ASP A 98 -27.12 27.26 -33.13
C ASP A 98 -26.26 28.49 -32.80
N TYR A 99 -26.85 29.70 -32.78
CA TYR A 99 -26.14 30.92 -32.37
C TYR A 99 -25.74 30.92 -30.89
N LEU A 100 -26.54 30.29 -30.03
CA LEU A 100 -26.22 30.16 -28.61
C LEU A 100 -25.04 29.20 -28.41
N ASP A 101 -25.02 28.09 -29.15
CA ASP A 101 -23.94 27.11 -29.09
C ASP A 101 -22.63 27.73 -29.62
N ASP A 102 -22.68 28.48 -30.72
CA ASP A 102 -21.53 29.24 -31.25
C ASP A 102 -21.03 30.31 -30.26
N TYR A 103 -21.95 31.02 -29.60
CA TYR A 103 -21.60 31.95 -28.53
C TYR A 103 -20.88 31.24 -27.37
N ASN A 104 -21.40 30.09 -26.93
CA ASN A 104 -20.81 29.30 -25.85
C ASN A 104 -19.46 28.66 -26.23
N MET A 105 -19.21 28.42 -27.52
CA MET A 105 -17.89 27.99 -28.02
C MET A 105 -16.89 29.15 -28.08
N THR A 106 -17.34 30.36 -28.43
CA THR A 106 -16.49 31.54 -28.60
C THR A 106 -16.10 32.18 -27.27
N PHE A 107 -17.01 32.20 -26.29
CA PHE A 107 -16.81 32.85 -25.00
C PHE A 107 -16.66 31.85 -23.86
N SER A 108 -15.76 32.14 -22.91
CA SER A 108 -15.51 31.26 -21.75
C SER A 108 -16.66 31.18 -20.74
N LYS A 109 -17.56 32.16 -20.74
CA LYS A 109 -18.71 32.23 -19.84
C LYS A 109 -19.95 31.67 -20.53
N GLU A 110 -20.22 30.39 -20.27
CA GLU A 110 -21.40 29.70 -20.80
C GLU A 110 -22.70 30.37 -20.33
N THR A 111 -23.60 30.63 -21.29
CA THR A 111 -24.95 31.10 -21.05
C THR A 111 -25.95 30.00 -21.43
N LYS A 112 -26.77 29.57 -20.46
CA LYS A 112 -27.86 28.62 -20.67
C LYS A 112 -29.16 29.40 -20.84
N LEU A 113 -29.65 29.47 -22.07
CA LEU A 113 -30.90 30.15 -22.42
C LEU A 113 -31.90 29.11 -22.93
N VAL A 114 -33.16 29.29 -22.56
CA VAL A 114 -34.27 28.48 -23.05
C VAL A 114 -35.14 29.38 -23.93
N PHE A 115 -35.36 28.97 -25.18
CA PHE A 115 -36.09 29.76 -26.17
C PHE A 115 -37.59 29.44 -26.20
N PHE A 116 -38.33 30.00 -25.23
CA PHE A 116 -39.79 30.06 -25.31
C PHE A 116 -40.26 31.25 -26.18
N GLN A 117 -41.54 31.31 -26.50
CA GLN A 117 -42.10 32.29 -27.46
C GLN A 117 -41.67 33.74 -27.17
N ASP A 118 -41.91 34.25 -25.96
CA ASP A 118 -41.54 35.63 -25.64
C ASP A 118 -40.02 35.87 -25.70
N ALA A 119 -39.20 34.88 -25.35
CA ALA A 119 -37.74 35.00 -25.47
C ALA A 119 -37.31 35.17 -26.92
N VAL A 120 -37.92 34.42 -27.84
CA VAL A 120 -37.70 34.55 -29.29
C VAL A 120 -38.14 35.94 -29.79
N GLU A 121 -39.30 36.42 -29.33
CA GLU A 121 -39.77 37.77 -29.67
C GLU A 121 -38.83 38.86 -29.16
N HIS A 122 -38.39 38.79 -27.90
CA HIS A 122 -37.48 39.77 -27.30
C HIS A 122 -36.11 39.78 -27.97
N VAL A 123 -35.54 38.61 -28.30
CA VAL A 123 -34.27 38.56 -29.06
C VAL A 123 -34.44 39.20 -30.44
N SER A 124 -35.55 38.91 -31.12
CA SER A 124 -35.86 39.48 -32.42
C SER A 124 -36.07 41.00 -32.35
N ARG A 125 -36.75 41.49 -31.30
CA ARG A 125 -36.90 42.93 -31.01
C ARG A 125 -35.54 43.61 -30.83
N ILE A 126 -34.67 43.03 -29.99
CA ILE A 126 -33.33 43.58 -29.73
C ILE A 126 -32.50 43.57 -31.02
N ALA A 127 -32.48 42.46 -31.77
CA ALA A 127 -31.76 42.38 -33.04
C ALA A 127 -32.22 43.46 -34.03
N ARG A 128 -33.54 43.68 -34.15
CA ARG A 128 -34.10 44.79 -34.96
C ARG A 128 -33.61 46.15 -34.47
N MET A 129 -33.66 46.41 -33.16
CA MET A 129 -33.28 47.71 -32.59
C MET A 129 -31.80 48.03 -32.87
N ILE A 130 -30.91 47.07 -32.66
CA ILE A 130 -29.47 47.27 -32.86
C ILE A 130 -29.13 47.30 -34.37
N ARG A 131 -29.95 46.67 -35.24
CA ARG A 131 -29.79 46.81 -36.70
C ARG A 131 -30.06 48.24 -37.20
N GLN A 132 -30.90 49.03 -36.52
CA GLN A 132 -31.21 50.39 -36.98
C GLN A 132 -30.02 51.31 -36.73
N GLU A 133 -29.69 52.19 -37.67
CA GLU A 133 -28.70 53.24 -37.45
C GLU A 133 -29.16 54.12 -36.27
N ARG A 134 -28.25 54.37 -35.32
CA ARG A 134 -28.55 55.08 -34.06
C ARG A 134 -29.67 54.42 -33.23
N GLY A 135 -29.91 53.14 -33.44
CA GLY A 135 -30.89 52.36 -32.71
C GLY A 135 -30.40 52.03 -31.30
N ASN A 136 -30.94 52.74 -30.31
CA ASN A 136 -30.71 52.49 -28.89
C ASN A 136 -31.94 51.80 -28.27
N ALA A 137 -31.72 50.99 -27.24
CA ALA A 137 -32.77 50.20 -26.60
C ALA A 137 -32.82 50.45 -25.08
N LEU A 138 -34.03 50.53 -24.55
CA LEU A 138 -34.30 50.55 -23.11
C LEU A 138 -35.14 49.32 -22.76
N LEU A 139 -34.48 48.32 -22.20
CA LEU A 139 -35.09 47.06 -21.77
C LEU A 139 -35.54 47.21 -20.32
N VAL A 140 -36.85 47.16 -20.08
CA VAL A 140 -37.44 47.38 -18.76
C VAL A 140 -38.07 46.10 -18.26
N GLY A 141 -37.65 45.60 -17.11
CA GLY A 141 -38.32 44.47 -16.47
C GLY A 141 -37.66 44.05 -15.18
N VAL A 142 -38.30 43.15 -14.42
CA VAL A 142 -37.77 42.66 -13.15
C VAL A 142 -36.44 41.89 -13.35
N GLY A 143 -35.64 41.79 -12.30
CA GLY A 143 -34.40 41.01 -12.32
C GLY A 143 -34.64 39.56 -12.75
N GLY A 144 -33.70 38.96 -13.46
CA GLY A 144 -33.78 37.55 -13.87
C GLY A 144 -34.59 37.24 -15.13
N THR A 145 -35.28 38.22 -15.73
CA THR A 145 -36.07 38.06 -16.98
C THR A 145 -35.26 37.80 -18.25
N GLY A 146 -33.93 37.78 -18.18
CA GLY A 146 -33.05 37.47 -19.32
C GLY A 146 -32.55 38.68 -20.13
N LYS A 147 -32.93 39.93 -19.78
CA LYS A 147 -32.53 41.16 -20.50
C LYS A 147 -31.06 41.22 -20.94
N GLN A 148 -30.14 40.99 -20.00
CA GLN A 148 -28.70 41.02 -20.28
C GLN A 148 -28.27 39.88 -21.22
N SER A 149 -28.71 38.66 -20.95
CA SER A 149 -28.28 37.49 -21.70
C SER A 149 -28.81 37.51 -23.13
N LEU A 150 -30.06 37.93 -23.34
CA LEU A 150 -30.65 38.08 -24.66
C LEU A 150 -30.00 39.23 -25.45
N THR A 151 -29.56 40.30 -24.78
CA THR A 151 -28.79 41.37 -25.45
C THR A 151 -27.42 40.88 -25.92
N ARG A 152 -26.71 40.08 -25.10
CA ARG A 152 -25.41 39.50 -25.50
C ARG A 152 -25.57 38.57 -26.70
N LEU A 153 -26.59 37.72 -26.68
CA LEU A 153 -26.91 36.83 -27.80
C LEU A 153 -27.26 37.64 -29.05
N ALA A 154 -28.16 38.62 -28.95
CA ALA A 154 -28.55 39.46 -30.10
C ALA A 154 -27.35 40.24 -30.68
N SER A 155 -26.45 40.73 -29.82
CA SER A 155 -25.21 41.37 -30.27
C SER A 155 -24.32 40.40 -31.04
N HIS A 156 -24.16 39.18 -30.52
CA HIS A 156 -23.39 38.12 -31.18
C HIS A 156 -23.99 37.71 -32.53
N MET A 157 -25.31 37.51 -32.58
CA MET A 157 -26.04 37.20 -33.82
C MET A 157 -25.77 38.25 -34.89
N CYS A 158 -25.78 39.53 -34.53
CA CYS A 158 -25.51 40.64 -35.43
C CYS A 158 -24.01 40.87 -35.72
N GLY A 159 -23.10 40.07 -35.14
CA GLY A 159 -21.66 40.21 -35.29
C GLY A 159 -21.07 41.44 -34.60
N MET A 160 -21.77 42.00 -33.61
CA MET A 160 -21.37 43.20 -32.87
C MET A 160 -20.73 42.82 -31.54
N ARG A 161 -19.71 43.57 -31.13
CA ARG A 161 -19.04 43.33 -29.86
C ARG A 161 -19.82 43.96 -28.71
N CYS A 162 -20.29 43.14 -27.79
CA CYS A 162 -20.92 43.60 -26.56
C CYS A 162 -19.85 44.07 -25.55
N PHE A 163 -19.91 45.34 -25.14
CA PHE A 163 -19.11 45.91 -24.08
C PHE A 163 -19.97 46.11 -22.84
N GLN A 164 -19.53 45.57 -21.71
CA GLN A 164 -20.18 45.72 -20.41
C GLN A 164 -19.14 46.12 -19.38
N ILE A 165 -19.48 47.08 -18.52
CA ILE A 165 -18.60 47.54 -17.43
C ILE A 165 -18.55 46.51 -16.31
N GLU A 166 -17.35 46.24 -15.80
CA GLU A 166 -17.12 45.40 -14.63
C GLU A 166 -16.83 46.28 -13.42
N LEU A 167 -17.71 46.26 -12.43
CA LEU A 167 -17.53 47.08 -11.22
C LEU A 167 -16.42 46.49 -10.34
N SER A 168 -15.41 47.31 -10.05
CA SER A 168 -14.36 47.01 -9.08
C SER A 168 -14.60 47.75 -7.76
N ARG A 169 -13.94 47.32 -6.67
CA ARG A 169 -14.02 48.06 -5.40
C ARG A 169 -13.37 49.43 -5.57
N GLY A 170 -14.13 50.50 -5.36
CA GLY A 170 -13.67 51.88 -5.55
C GLY A 170 -13.94 52.44 -6.96
N TYR A 171 -14.76 51.76 -7.77
CA TYR A 171 -15.19 52.30 -9.06
C TYR A 171 -15.87 53.65 -8.91
N ASN A 172 -15.27 54.68 -9.52
CA ASN A 172 -15.66 56.08 -9.40
C ASN A 172 -15.95 56.69 -10.78
N TYR A 173 -16.23 57.99 -10.80
CA TYR A 173 -16.50 58.74 -12.03
C TYR A 173 -15.35 58.73 -13.04
N ASP A 174 -14.10 58.86 -12.57
CA ASP A 174 -12.93 58.81 -13.45
C ASP A 174 -12.78 57.44 -14.13
N SER A 175 -13.00 56.35 -13.38
CA SER A 175 -12.98 54.98 -13.91
C SER A 175 -14.04 54.79 -14.99
N PHE A 176 -15.22 55.39 -14.81
CA PHE A 176 -16.28 55.37 -15.82
C PHE A 176 -15.90 56.15 -17.08
N HIS A 177 -15.29 57.32 -16.94
CA HIS A 177 -14.78 58.09 -18.07
C HIS A 177 -13.68 57.34 -18.82
N GLU A 178 -12.81 56.59 -18.14
CA GLU A 178 -11.83 55.72 -18.79
C GLU A 178 -12.48 54.63 -19.66
N ASP A 179 -13.51 53.96 -19.15
CA ASP A 179 -14.24 52.94 -19.90
C ASP A 179 -15.01 53.55 -21.09
N LEU A 180 -15.62 54.73 -20.92
CA LEU A 180 -16.24 55.48 -22.01
C LEU A 180 -15.21 55.91 -23.06
N ARG A 181 -14.03 56.42 -22.67
CA ARG A 181 -12.94 56.75 -23.61
C ARG A 181 -12.53 55.54 -24.42
N ARG A 182 -12.40 54.36 -23.79
CA ARG A 182 -12.09 53.10 -24.48
C ARG A 182 -13.18 52.72 -25.47
N LEU A 183 -14.45 52.83 -25.07
CA LEU A 183 -15.61 52.55 -25.92
C LEU A 183 -15.66 53.46 -27.15
N PHE A 184 -15.47 54.77 -26.96
CA PHE A 184 -15.42 55.75 -28.05
C PHE A 184 -14.22 55.51 -28.99
N LYS A 185 -13.04 55.14 -28.47
CA LYS A 185 -11.87 54.77 -29.30
C LYS A 185 -12.17 53.53 -30.16
N MET A 186 -12.81 52.49 -29.61
CA MET A 186 -13.19 51.28 -30.36
C MET A 186 -14.25 51.54 -31.44
N ALA A 187 -15.29 52.32 -31.12
CA ALA A 187 -16.37 52.61 -32.07
C ALA A 187 -15.94 53.64 -33.13
N GLY A 188 -15.34 54.75 -32.71
CA GLY A 188 -15.01 55.87 -33.59
C GLY A 188 -13.70 55.67 -34.35
N VAL A 189 -12.58 55.35 -33.69
CA VAL A 189 -11.28 55.22 -34.36
C VAL A 189 -11.20 53.90 -35.13
N GLU A 190 -11.39 52.78 -34.42
CA GLU A 190 -11.27 51.45 -35.05
C GLU A 190 -12.45 51.15 -36.00
N GLY A 191 -13.63 51.73 -35.75
CA GLY A 191 -14.83 51.51 -36.57
C GLY A 191 -15.53 50.18 -36.36
N LYS A 192 -15.33 49.55 -35.19
CA LYS A 192 -15.99 48.29 -34.86
C LYS A 192 -17.45 48.57 -34.48
N ASP A 193 -18.37 47.69 -34.90
CA ASP A 193 -19.77 47.74 -34.47
C ASP A 193 -19.83 47.29 -32.99
N MET A 194 -20.25 48.19 -32.10
CA MET A 194 -20.22 48.01 -30.64
C MET A 194 -21.62 48.13 -30.04
N VAL A 195 -21.91 47.28 -29.07
CA VAL A 195 -23.11 47.38 -28.22
C VAL A 195 -22.68 47.65 -26.79
N PHE A 196 -23.09 48.78 -26.23
CA PHE A 196 -22.86 49.11 -24.83
C PHE A 196 -24.02 48.63 -23.97
N LEU A 197 -23.80 47.56 -23.20
CA LEU A 197 -24.76 47.00 -22.27
C LEU A 197 -24.55 47.60 -20.89
N PHE A 198 -25.51 48.41 -20.44
CA PHE A 198 -25.46 49.08 -19.14
C PHE A 198 -26.70 48.75 -18.31
N THR A 199 -26.51 48.45 -17.03
CA THR A 199 -27.54 47.87 -16.16
C THR A 199 -27.71 48.68 -14.88
N ASP A 200 -28.91 48.63 -14.30
CA ASP A 200 -29.27 49.36 -13.08
C ASP A 200 -28.26 49.14 -11.93
N THR A 201 -27.77 47.91 -11.77
CA THR A 201 -26.78 47.54 -10.73
C THR A 201 -25.41 48.17 -10.93
N GLN A 202 -25.10 48.68 -12.13
CA GLN A 202 -23.84 49.36 -12.45
C GLN A 202 -23.88 50.87 -12.19
N ILE A 203 -25.05 51.41 -11.83
CA ILE A 203 -25.23 52.83 -11.53
C ILE A 203 -24.82 53.06 -10.07
N VAL A 204 -23.54 53.36 -9.86
CA VAL A 204 -23.01 53.70 -8.53
C VAL A 204 -23.33 55.14 -8.18
N VAL A 205 -23.26 56.04 -9.16
CA VAL A 205 -23.54 57.48 -9.04
C VAL A 205 -24.49 57.89 -10.15
N GLU A 206 -25.46 58.76 -9.85
CA GLU A 206 -26.47 59.21 -10.83
C GLU A 206 -25.87 60.05 -11.98
N GLU A 207 -24.69 60.65 -11.77
CA GLU A 207 -23.91 61.37 -12.79
C GLU A 207 -23.58 60.50 -14.01
N PHE A 208 -23.48 59.17 -13.85
CA PHE A 208 -23.26 58.26 -14.99
C PHE A 208 -24.40 58.33 -16.01
N LEU A 209 -25.63 58.58 -15.54
CA LEU A 209 -26.79 58.72 -16.41
C LEU A 209 -26.83 60.08 -17.11
N GLU A 210 -26.19 61.10 -16.55
CA GLU A 210 -26.03 62.39 -17.23
C GLU A 210 -25.16 62.24 -18.48
N ASP A 211 -24.03 61.54 -18.36
CA ASP A 211 -23.15 61.23 -19.48
C ASP A 211 -23.85 60.36 -20.53
N ILE A 212 -24.57 59.31 -20.11
CA ILE A 212 -25.34 58.46 -21.04
C ILE A 212 -26.45 59.27 -21.73
N ASN A 213 -27.11 60.19 -21.03
CA ASN A 213 -28.11 61.07 -21.62
C ASN A 213 -27.49 61.99 -22.69
N ASN A 214 -26.28 62.50 -22.46
CA ASN A 214 -25.53 63.26 -23.45
C ASN A 214 -25.13 62.39 -24.66
N MET A 215 -24.65 61.15 -24.43
CA MET A 215 -24.37 60.18 -25.50
C MET A 215 -25.61 59.88 -26.37
N LEU A 216 -26.78 59.77 -25.77
CA LEU A 216 -28.03 59.51 -26.50
C LEU A 216 -28.50 60.73 -27.32
N ASN A 217 -28.30 61.95 -26.81
CA ASN A 217 -28.71 63.18 -27.49
C ASN A 217 -27.73 63.60 -28.60
N SER A 218 -26.54 64.04 -28.19
CA SER A 218 -25.54 64.64 -29.06
C SER A 218 -24.56 63.60 -29.60
N GLY A 219 -24.37 62.48 -28.89
CA GLY A 219 -23.34 61.49 -29.22
C GLY A 219 -21.98 61.81 -28.60
N GLU A 220 -21.89 62.88 -27.81
CA GLU A 220 -20.66 63.31 -27.14
C GLU A 220 -20.89 63.45 -25.64
N VAL A 221 -19.83 63.25 -24.86
CA VAL A 221 -19.80 63.51 -23.42
C VAL A 221 -18.87 64.70 -23.17
N PRO A 222 -19.35 65.78 -22.52
CA PRO A 222 -18.53 66.94 -22.23
C PRO A 222 -17.28 66.57 -21.40
N ASN A 223 -16.13 67.15 -21.75
CA ASN A 223 -14.85 66.95 -21.03
C ASN A 223 -14.38 65.49 -20.91
N LEU A 224 -14.88 64.56 -21.73
CA LEU A 224 -14.46 63.14 -21.69
C LEU A 224 -12.99 62.96 -22.11
N PHE A 225 -12.56 63.68 -23.14
CA PHE A 225 -11.18 63.65 -23.63
C PHE A 225 -10.42 64.89 -23.14
N GLU A 226 -9.28 64.65 -22.50
CA GLU A 226 -8.31 65.70 -22.24
C GLU A 226 -7.68 66.20 -23.55
N LYS A 227 -7.04 67.37 -23.54
CA LYS A 227 -6.51 68.00 -24.75
C LYS A 227 -5.54 67.10 -25.54
N ASP A 228 -4.69 66.37 -24.81
CA ASP A 228 -3.69 65.48 -25.42
C ASP A 228 -4.34 64.21 -25.98
N ASP A 229 -5.30 63.64 -25.24
CA ASP A 229 -6.08 62.48 -25.64
C ASP A 229 -6.96 62.76 -26.88
N LEU A 230 -7.55 63.95 -26.93
CA LEU A 230 -8.37 64.40 -28.05
C LEU A 230 -7.51 64.51 -29.32
N GLU A 231 -6.30 65.08 -29.24
CA GLU A 231 -5.42 65.17 -30.41
C GLU A 231 -4.98 63.79 -30.89
N GLN A 232 -4.77 62.82 -29.99
CA GLN A 232 -4.48 61.42 -30.37
C GLN A 232 -5.66 60.80 -31.14
N VAL A 233 -6.89 60.97 -30.65
CA VAL A 233 -8.10 60.46 -31.31
C VAL A 233 -8.30 61.12 -32.68
N LEU A 234 -8.13 62.44 -32.77
CA LEU A 234 -8.25 63.18 -34.03
C LEU A 234 -7.17 62.76 -35.02
N ALA A 235 -5.90 62.66 -34.59
CA ALA A 235 -4.81 62.20 -35.44
C ALA A 235 -5.08 60.81 -36.02
N ALA A 236 -5.63 59.89 -35.21
CA ALA A 236 -6.00 58.56 -35.67
C ALA A 236 -7.23 58.56 -36.60
N THR A 237 -8.12 59.54 -36.50
CA THR A 237 -9.35 59.64 -37.30
C THR A 237 -9.15 60.39 -38.63
N ARG A 238 -8.18 61.32 -38.70
CA ARG A 238 -7.80 62.06 -39.94
C ARG A 238 -7.72 61.21 -41.21
N PRO A 239 -7.02 60.04 -41.25
CA PRO A 239 -6.93 59.25 -42.48
C PRO A 239 -8.30 58.78 -42.98
N ARG A 240 -9.19 58.38 -42.07
CA ARG A 240 -10.56 57.95 -42.39
C ARG A 240 -11.45 59.12 -42.80
N ALA A 241 -11.25 60.29 -42.20
CA ALA A 241 -11.96 61.52 -42.58
C ALA A 241 -11.59 61.95 -44.01
N LYS A 242 -10.32 61.82 -44.39
CA LYS A 242 -9.85 62.06 -45.76
C LYS A 242 -10.45 61.09 -46.77
N GLU A 243 -10.54 59.79 -46.43
CA GLU A 243 -11.24 58.80 -47.26
C GLU A 243 -12.72 59.17 -47.48
N ALA A 244 -13.36 59.79 -46.47
CA ALA A 244 -14.73 60.30 -46.55
C ALA A 244 -14.85 61.69 -47.23
N GLY A 245 -13.76 62.28 -47.71
CA GLY A 245 -13.75 63.56 -48.43
C GLY A 245 -13.76 64.81 -47.55
N ILE A 246 -13.49 64.68 -46.25
CA ILE A 246 -13.46 65.79 -45.28
C ILE A 246 -12.04 66.39 -45.23
N ASN A 247 -11.95 67.72 -45.09
CA ASN A 247 -10.68 68.42 -45.10
C ASN A 247 -9.88 68.17 -43.80
N GLU A 248 -8.68 67.59 -43.92
CA GLU A 248 -7.81 67.26 -42.78
C GLU A 248 -7.42 68.47 -41.92
N GLY A 249 -7.40 69.67 -42.52
CA GLY A 249 -6.99 70.90 -41.85
C GLY A 249 -8.01 71.45 -40.86
N ASN A 250 -9.29 71.07 -40.99
CA ASN A 250 -10.35 71.58 -40.12
C ASN A 250 -10.61 70.62 -38.95
N ARG A 251 -10.08 70.98 -37.76
CA ARG A 251 -10.16 70.14 -36.55
C ARG A 251 -11.61 69.83 -36.15
N ASP A 252 -12.50 70.79 -36.29
CA ASP A 252 -13.89 70.66 -35.87
C ASP A 252 -14.66 69.71 -36.77
N GLU A 253 -14.42 69.74 -38.09
CA GLU A 253 -15.03 68.81 -39.05
C GLU A 253 -14.56 67.37 -38.83
N VAL A 254 -13.28 67.17 -38.52
CA VAL A 254 -12.74 65.82 -38.19
C VAL A 254 -13.35 65.30 -36.89
N PHE A 255 -13.56 66.17 -35.89
CA PHE A 255 -14.22 65.79 -34.65
C PHE A 255 -15.70 65.44 -34.87
N GLN A 256 -16.43 66.23 -35.66
CA GLN A 256 -17.83 65.92 -36.02
C GLN A 256 -17.94 64.61 -36.80
N PHE A 257 -16.98 64.32 -37.68
CA PHE A 257 -16.91 63.02 -38.36
C PHE A 257 -16.69 61.86 -37.38
N PHE A 258 -15.77 62.04 -36.41
CA PHE A 258 -15.56 61.07 -35.35
C PHE A 258 -16.84 60.79 -34.57
N ILE A 259 -17.56 61.84 -34.13
CA ILE A 259 -18.83 61.69 -33.40
C ILE A 259 -19.92 61.05 -34.27
N SER A 260 -20.04 61.42 -35.55
CA SER A 260 -21.00 60.76 -36.45
C SER A 260 -20.74 59.26 -36.56
N ARG A 261 -19.46 58.88 -36.69
CA ARG A 261 -19.05 57.48 -36.75
C ARG A 261 -19.30 56.75 -35.44
N VAL A 262 -19.06 57.38 -34.28
CA VAL A 262 -19.45 56.81 -32.98
C VAL A 262 -20.95 56.57 -32.93
N ARG A 263 -21.78 57.54 -33.33
CA ARG A 263 -23.26 57.40 -33.30
C ARG A 263 -23.79 56.31 -34.25
N GLU A 264 -23.12 56.07 -35.37
CA GLU A 264 -23.48 55.00 -36.31
C GLU A 264 -23.07 53.61 -35.81
N LYS A 265 -21.94 53.52 -35.11
CA LYS A 265 -21.30 52.25 -34.73
C LYS A 265 -21.55 51.81 -33.30
N LEU A 266 -21.97 52.73 -32.43
CA LEU A 266 -22.23 52.48 -31.03
C LEU A 266 -23.73 52.46 -30.76
N HIS A 267 -24.24 51.31 -30.34
CA HIS A 267 -25.61 51.14 -29.88
C HIS A 267 -25.64 51.02 -28.36
N ILE A 268 -26.50 51.79 -27.70
CA ILE A 268 -26.64 51.78 -26.25
C ILE A 268 -27.87 50.95 -25.87
N VAL A 269 -27.66 49.92 -25.03
CA VAL A 269 -28.73 49.07 -24.51
C VAL A 269 -28.76 49.19 -22.99
N LEU A 270 -29.83 49.79 -22.47
CA LEU A 270 -30.03 50.05 -21.06
C LEU A 270 -30.98 49.01 -20.46
N CYS A 271 -30.55 48.30 -19.42
CA CYS A 271 -31.34 47.31 -18.71
C CYS A 271 -31.75 47.85 -17.33
N MET A 272 -33.00 48.29 -17.20
CA MET A 272 -33.51 48.91 -15.97
C MET A 272 -34.63 48.08 -15.32
N SER A 273 -34.75 48.18 -14.00
CA SER A 273 -35.86 47.60 -13.27
C SER A 273 -36.98 48.63 -13.08
N PRO A 274 -38.25 48.32 -13.38
CA PRO A 274 -39.37 49.21 -13.08
C PRO A 274 -39.76 49.19 -11.59
N VAL A 275 -39.07 48.38 -10.77
CA VAL A 275 -39.34 48.23 -9.34
C VAL A 275 -38.80 49.43 -8.58
N GLY A 276 -39.65 50.04 -7.75
CA GLY A 276 -39.32 51.24 -6.99
C GLY A 276 -39.50 52.54 -7.78
N ASP A 277 -39.14 53.66 -7.17
CA ASP A 277 -39.35 54.99 -7.75
C ASP A 277 -38.13 55.52 -8.52
N ALA A 278 -36.95 54.92 -8.33
CA ALA A 278 -35.70 55.35 -8.96
C ALA A 278 -35.80 55.41 -10.49
N PHE A 279 -36.35 54.37 -11.13
CA PHE A 279 -36.54 54.34 -12.57
C PHE A 279 -37.41 55.50 -13.09
N ARG A 280 -38.53 55.79 -12.42
CA ARG A 280 -39.43 56.90 -12.81
C ARG A 280 -38.75 58.25 -12.62
N SER A 281 -38.04 58.43 -11.51
CA SER A 281 -37.28 59.66 -11.24
C SER A 281 -36.20 59.87 -12.29
N ARG A 282 -35.43 58.84 -12.65
CA ARG A 282 -34.41 58.89 -13.71
C ARG A 282 -34.99 59.22 -15.08
N CYS A 283 -36.14 58.65 -15.46
CA CYS A 283 -36.81 58.99 -16.72
C CYS A 283 -37.26 60.47 -16.77
N ARG A 284 -37.58 61.07 -15.61
CA ARG A 284 -37.94 62.51 -15.53
C ARG A 284 -36.71 63.41 -15.59
N MET A 285 -35.63 63.02 -14.92
CA MET A 285 -34.37 63.77 -14.91
C MET A 285 -33.65 63.69 -16.27
N PHE A 286 -33.70 62.53 -16.92
CA PHE A 286 -32.99 62.21 -18.16
C PHE A 286 -33.99 61.79 -19.26
N PRO A 287 -34.66 62.75 -19.93
CA PRO A 287 -35.73 62.46 -20.89
C PRO A 287 -35.25 61.70 -22.14
N SER A 288 -33.95 61.75 -22.45
CA SER A 288 -33.41 61.09 -23.65
C SER A 288 -33.36 59.58 -23.53
N LEU A 289 -33.42 59.05 -22.30
CA LEU A 289 -33.63 57.63 -22.05
C LEU A 289 -34.94 57.12 -22.68
N VAL A 290 -35.96 57.97 -22.76
CA VAL A 290 -37.28 57.63 -23.32
C VAL A 290 -37.42 58.08 -24.77
N ASN A 291 -36.85 59.25 -25.11
CA ASN A 291 -37.01 59.83 -26.44
C ASN A 291 -36.09 59.20 -27.49
N CYS A 292 -34.87 58.84 -27.12
CA CYS A 292 -33.84 58.33 -28.04
C CYS A 292 -33.70 56.81 -28.04
N CYS A 293 -34.40 56.12 -27.13
CA CYS A 293 -34.39 54.66 -27.05
C CYS A 293 -35.76 54.08 -27.43
N THR A 294 -35.74 52.92 -28.07
CA THR A 294 -36.94 52.08 -28.20
C THR A 294 -37.12 51.28 -26.92
N ILE A 295 -38.32 51.31 -26.35
CA ILE A 295 -38.62 50.64 -25.08
C ILE A 295 -39.14 49.23 -25.37
N ASP A 296 -38.60 48.25 -24.66
CA ASP A 296 -39.11 46.88 -24.66
C ASP A 296 -39.40 46.44 -23.22
N TRP A 297 -40.65 46.05 -22.95
CA TRP A 297 -41.10 45.61 -21.64
C TRP A 297 -40.99 44.10 -21.48
N PHE A 298 -40.07 43.68 -20.61
CA PHE A 298 -39.91 42.31 -20.12
C PHE A 298 -40.91 42.07 -19.00
N VAL A 299 -42.06 41.52 -19.38
CA VAL A 299 -43.11 41.11 -18.45
C VAL A 299 -42.73 39.85 -17.67
N GLN A 300 -43.53 39.51 -16.66
CA GLN A 300 -43.38 38.25 -15.95
C GLN A 300 -43.61 37.08 -16.91
N TRP A 301 -42.88 35.99 -16.72
CA TRP A 301 -42.97 34.82 -17.59
C TRP A 301 -44.37 34.21 -17.52
N PRO A 302 -45.04 33.98 -18.66
CA PRO A 302 -46.33 33.30 -18.68
C PRO A 302 -46.16 31.84 -18.25
N ARG A 303 -47.29 31.20 -17.94
CA ARG A 303 -47.34 29.79 -17.55
C ARG A 303 -46.62 28.86 -18.52
N GLU A 304 -46.81 29.12 -19.82
CA GLU A 304 -46.20 28.35 -20.91
C GLU A 304 -44.68 28.47 -20.93
N ALA A 305 -44.14 29.66 -20.64
CA ALA A 305 -42.71 29.89 -20.55
C ALA A 305 -42.10 29.15 -19.36
N LEU A 306 -42.76 29.19 -18.20
CA LEU A 306 -42.32 28.45 -17.01
C LEU A 306 -42.30 26.93 -17.28
N LEU A 307 -43.33 26.41 -17.94
CA LEU A 307 -43.43 24.99 -18.29
C LEU A 307 -42.32 24.56 -19.25
N SER A 308 -42.07 25.35 -20.31
CA SER A 308 -40.99 25.06 -21.27
C SER A 308 -39.62 25.05 -20.59
N VAL A 309 -39.39 25.96 -19.64
CA VAL A 309 -38.16 25.99 -18.84
C VAL A 309 -38.05 24.74 -17.96
N SER A 310 -39.08 24.38 -17.18
CA SER A 310 -39.00 23.19 -16.32
C SER A 310 -38.78 21.91 -17.12
N GLN A 311 -39.48 21.73 -18.24
CA GLN A 311 -39.30 20.58 -19.14
C GLN A 311 -37.86 20.47 -19.64
N THR A 312 -37.26 21.59 -20.07
CA THR A 312 -35.87 21.62 -20.55
C THR A 312 -34.88 21.23 -19.44
N PHE A 313 -35.09 21.72 -18.21
CA PHE A 313 -34.24 21.36 -17.07
C PHE A 313 -34.38 19.89 -16.64
N PHE A 314 -35.59 19.33 -16.73
CA PHE A 314 -35.86 17.93 -16.37
C PHE A 314 -35.59 16.92 -17.48
N GLN A 315 -35.31 17.36 -18.71
CA GLN A 315 -35.06 16.49 -19.87
C GLN A 315 -33.97 15.44 -19.60
N ASN A 316 -32.87 15.87 -18.96
CA ASN A 316 -31.70 15.02 -18.66
C ASN A 316 -31.83 14.23 -17.35
N VAL A 317 -32.98 14.28 -16.67
CA VAL A 317 -33.18 13.63 -15.37
C VAL A 317 -34.02 12.37 -15.53
N GLU A 318 -33.49 11.23 -15.09
CA GLU A 318 -34.23 9.98 -15.12
C GLU A 318 -35.26 9.93 -13.99
N PHE A 319 -36.56 10.00 -14.30
CA PHE A 319 -37.65 9.81 -13.33
C PHE A 319 -38.34 8.44 -13.44
N GLY A 320 -38.01 7.64 -14.46
CA GLY A 320 -38.58 6.31 -14.70
C GLY A 320 -39.84 6.29 -15.58
N SER A 321 -40.58 7.40 -15.66
CA SER A 321 -41.70 7.60 -16.60
C SER A 321 -41.66 9.02 -17.18
N GLU A 322 -42.00 9.18 -18.46
CA GLU A 322 -42.20 10.50 -19.09
C GLU A 322 -43.38 11.25 -18.47
N GLU A 323 -44.47 10.55 -18.12
CA GLU A 323 -45.63 11.17 -17.46
C GLU A 323 -45.25 11.83 -16.13
N MET A 324 -44.35 11.21 -15.36
CA MET A 324 -43.86 11.82 -14.12
C MET A 324 -43.05 13.08 -14.38
N LYS A 325 -42.27 13.13 -15.48
CA LYS A 325 -41.52 14.34 -15.85
C LYS A 325 -42.45 15.51 -16.13
N ASP A 326 -43.53 15.26 -16.89
CA ASP A 326 -44.53 16.28 -17.19
C ASP A 326 -45.23 16.75 -15.92
N CYS A 327 -45.65 15.84 -15.04
CA CYS A 327 -46.26 16.20 -13.75
C CYS A 327 -45.32 17.04 -12.85
N PHE A 328 -44.03 16.68 -12.77
CA PHE A 328 -43.06 17.48 -12.01
C PHE A 328 -42.83 18.85 -12.63
N SER A 329 -42.77 18.91 -13.97
CA SER A 329 -42.62 20.16 -14.72
C SER A 329 -43.80 21.09 -14.45
N GLU A 330 -45.03 20.59 -14.48
CA GLU A 330 -46.25 21.33 -14.14
C GLU A 330 -46.31 21.74 -12.67
N MET A 331 -45.91 20.84 -11.75
CA MET A 331 -45.86 21.14 -10.31
C MET A 331 -44.96 22.34 -10.01
N CYS A 332 -43.78 22.42 -10.64
CA CYS A 332 -42.89 23.58 -10.48
C CYS A 332 -43.59 24.88 -10.89
N VAL A 333 -44.35 24.86 -11.98
CA VAL A 333 -45.12 26.03 -12.44
C VAL A 333 -46.19 26.42 -11.43
N GLU A 334 -46.99 25.48 -10.95
CA GLU A 334 -48.02 25.73 -9.93
C GLU A 334 -47.44 26.34 -8.65
N VAL A 335 -46.30 25.82 -8.19
CA VAL A 335 -45.61 26.35 -7.00
C VAL A 335 -45.18 27.79 -7.23
N HIS A 336 -44.66 28.14 -8.41
CA HIS A 336 -44.24 29.51 -8.68
C HIS A 336 -45.42 30.49 -8.81
N VAL A 337 -46.48 30.09 -9.50
CA VAL A 337 -47.69 30.91 -9.69
C VAL A 337 -48.38 31.13 -8.35
N SER A 338 -48.55 30.09 -7.53
CA SER A 338 -49.18 30.21 -6.20
C SER A 338 -48.43 31.14 -5.26
N VAL A 339 -47.09 31.18 -5.33
CA VAL A 339 -46.29 32.15 -4.56
C VAL A 339 -46.50 33.57 -5.06
N THR A 340 -46.70 33.77 -6.36
CA THR A 340 -47.02 35.09 -6.94
C THR A 340 -48.38 35.58 -6.46
N ASP A 341 -49.41 34.74 -6.51
CA ASP A 341 -50.75 35.06 -5.99
C ASP A 341 -50.72 35.36 -4.48
N MET A 342 -49.96 34.56 -3.72
CA MET A 342 -49.78 34.79 -2.29
C MET A 342 -49.04 36.08 -1.99
N ALA A 343 -48.06 36.48 -2.82
CA ALA A 343 -47.34 37.74 -2.67
C ALA A 343 -48.25 38.95 -2.91
N GLU A 344 -49.21 38.86 -3.82
CA GLU A 344 -50.23 39.90 -4.03
C GLU A 344 -51.19 40.00 -2.85
N ARG A 345 -51.65 38.86 -2.33
CA ARG A 345 -52.46 38.82 -1.11
C ARG A 345 -51.71 39.41 0.09
N PHE A 346 -50.46 39.03 0.29
CA PHE A 346 -49.59 39.54 1.36
C PHE A 346 -49.41 41.06 1.27
N TYR A 347 -49.21 41.60 0.07
CA TYR A 347 -49.16 43.04 -0.15
C TYR A 347 -50.50 43.72 0.16
N SER A 348 -51.62 43.08 -0.18
CA SER A 348 -52.96 43.65 0.03
C SER A 348 -53.32 43.72 1.52
N GLU A 349 -52.93 42.72 2.29
CA GLU A 349 -53.19 42.62 3.74
C GLU A 349 -52.20 43.41 4.59
N LEU A 350 -50.89 43.32 4.30
CA LEU A 350 -49.82 43.85 5.16
C LEU A 350 -49.05 45.02 4.56
N ARG A 351 -49.37 45.44 3.33
CA ARG A 351 -48.68 46.51 2.59
C ARG A 351 -47.18 46.31 2.42
N HIS A 352 -46.71 45.08 2.60
CA HIS A 352 -45.32 44.71 2.42
C HIS A 352 -45.17 44.00 1.07
N ARG A 353 -44.41 44.60 0.14
CA ARG A 353 -44.30 44.09 -1.23
C ARG A 353 -43.22 43.02 -1.30
N TYR A 354 -43.59 41.83 -1.76
CA TYR A 354 -42.67 40.76 -2.10
C TYR A 354 -42.66 40.58 -3.63
N TYR A 355 -41.48 40.37 -4.22
CA TYR A 355 -41.33 40.22 -5.67
C TYR A 355 -40.87 38.81 -5.99
N THR A 356 -41.64 38.11 -6.82
CA THR A 356 -41.21 36.86 -7.43
C THR A 356 -40.37 37.19 -8.67
N THR A 357 -39.25 36.47 -8.84
CA THR A 357 -38.36 36.65 -9.98
C THR A 357 -38.13 35.32 -10.70
N PRO A 358 -37.93 35.32 -12.03
CA PRO A 358 -37.55 34.10 -12.75
C PRO A 358 -36.26 33.46 -12.23
N THR A 359 -35.35 34.26 -11.68
CA THR A 359 -34.15 33.75 -10.99
C THR A 359 -34.49 32.86 -9.79
N SER A 360 -35.46 33.26 -8.96
CA SER A 360 -35.94 32.41 -7.85
C SER A 360 -36.59 31.11 -8.35
N TYR A 361 -37.23 31.13 -9.52
CA TYR A 361 -37.77 29.92 -10.15
C TYR A 361 -36.65 28.97 -10.61
N LEU A 362 -35.62 29.49 -11.27
CA LEU A 362 -34.46 28.70 -11.68
C LEU A 362 -33.70 28.15 -10.47
N GLU A 363 -33.57 28.93 -9.39
CA GLU A 363 -32.98 28.48 -8.12
C GLU A 363 -33.80 27.33 -7.48
N LEU A 364 -35.13 27.41 -7.51
CA LEU A 364 -36.00 26.32 -7.04
C LEU A 364 -35.71 25.01 -7.79
N ILE A 365 -35.64 25.06 -9.12
CA ILE A 365 -35.36 23.87 -9.95
C ILE A 365 -33.95 23.34 -9.65
N ASN A 366 -32.94 24.22 -9.64
CA ASN A 366 -31.56 23.83 -9.35
C ASN A 366 -31.39 23.22 -7.95
N LEU A 367 -32.06 23.80 -6.94
CA LEU A 367 -32.07 23.27 -5.58
C LEU A 367 -32.72 21.89 -5.54
N TYR A 368 -33.86 21.71 -6.21
CA TYR A 368 -34.52 20.41 -6.31
C TYR A 368 -33.61 19.36 -6.97
N LEU A 369 -32.95 19.69 -8.07
CA LEU A 369 -32.02 18.78 -8.75
C LEU A 369 -30.83 18.39 -7.87
N ALA A 370 -30.24 19.36 -7.15
CA ALA A 370 -29.16 19.09 -6.20
C ALA A 370 -29.61 18.16 -5.08
N MET A 371 -30.77 18.45 -4.46
CA MET A 371 -31.35 17.62 -3.39
C MET A 371 -31.71 16.22 -3.89
N LEU A 372 -32.26 16.10 -5.10
CA LEU A 372 -32.61 14.82 -5.71
C LEU A 372 -31.36 13.97 -5.93
N GLY A 373 -30.28 14.56 -6.45
CA GLY A 373 -28.99 13.91 -6.63
C GLY A 373 -28.44 13.38 -5.30
N GLU A 374 -28.39 14.23 -4.28
CA GLU A 374 -27.90 13.87 -2.95
C GLU A 374 -28.72 12.72 -2.33
N LYS A 375 -30.05 12.81 -2.40
CA LYS A 375 -30.96 11.79 -1.84
C LYS A 375 -30.87 10.47 -2.59
N ARG A 376 -30.74 10.50 -3.92
CA ARG A 376 -30.47 9.28 -4.72
C ARG A 376 -29.17 8.63 -4.30
N GLN A 377 -28.11 9.41 -4.12
CA GLN A 377 -26.80 8.89 -3.72
C GLN A 377 -26.85 8.25 -2.32
N GLN A 378 -27.55 8.89 -1.37
CA GLN A 378 -27.80 8.32 -0.03
C GLN A 378 -28.56 6.98 -0.11
N LEU A 379 -29.61 6.90 -0.93
CA LEU A 379 -30.38 5.67 -1.12
C LEU A 379 -29.57 4.57 -1.82
N VAL A 380 -28.78 4.91 -2.84
CA VAL A 380 -27.89 3.97 -3.53
C VAL A 380 -26.87 3.40 -2.56
N ALA A 381 -26.23 4.24 -1.74
CA ALA A 381 -25.26 3.80 -0.73
C ALA A 381 -25.92 2.89 0.33
N ALA A 382 -27.12 3.22 0.79
CA ALA A 382 -27.87 2.38 1.73
C ALA A 382 -28.23 1.02 1.11
N ARG A 383 -28.71 1.02 -0.14
CA ARG A 383 -29.02 -0.19 -0.90
C ARG A 383 -27.78 -1.04 -1.14
N ASP A 384 -26.65 -0.45 -1.51
CA ASP A 384 -25.40 -1.18 -1.74
C ASP A 384 -24.83 -1.76 -0.45
N ARG A 385 -24.97 -1.06 0.68
CA ARG A 385 -24.62 -1.61 2.00
C ARG A 385 -25.41 -2.87 2.32
N VAL A 386 -26.73 -2.84 2.11
CA VAL A 386 -27.60 -4.01 2.32
C VAL A 386 -27.26 -5.13 1.33
N LYS A 387 -27.08 -4.80 0.05
CA LYS A 387 -26.69 -5.76 -1.00
C LYS A 387 -25.37 -6.45 -0.68
N ASN A 388 -24.36 -5.70 -0.25
CA ASN A 388 -23.06 -6.24 0.13
C ASN A 388 -23.17 -7.14 1.37
N GLY A 389 -23.95 -6.73 2.37
CA GLY A 389 -24.25 -7.57 3.53
C GLY A 389 -24.94 -8.88 3.15
N LEU A 390 -25.97 -8.82 2.32
CA LEU A 390 -26.68 -10.00 1.81
C LEU A 390 -25.76 -10.91 1.00
N THR A 391 -24.91 -10.34 0.16
CA THR A 391 -23.93 -11.10 -0.64
C THR A 391 -22.98 -11.87 0.27
N LYS A 392 -22.46 -11.23 1.34
CA LYS A 392 -21.60 -11.89 2.34
C LYS A 392 -22.32 -13.00 3.10
N LEU A 393 -23.59 -12.81 3.44
CA LEU A 393 -24.41 -13.85 4.07
C LEU A 393 -24.62 -15.05 3.13
N LEU A 394 -24.90 -14.79 1.85
CA LEU A 394 -25.05 -15.84 0.84
C LEU A 394 -23.73 -16.61 0.62
N GLU A 395 -22.60 -15.91 0.51
CA GLU A 395 -21.27 -16.52 0.42
C GLU A 395 -20.96 -17.40 1.65
N THR A 396 -21.29 -16.90 2.84
CA THR A 396 -21.07 -17.64 4.10
C THR A 396 -21.97 -18.87 4.18
N ASN A 397 -23.24 -18.78 3.78
CA ASN A 397 -24.15 -19.93 3.73
C ASN A 397 -23.61 -21.01 2.78
N VAL A 398 -23.14 -20.63 1.58
CA VAL A 398 -22.52 -21.57 0.64
C VAL A 398 -21.27 -22.23 1.24
N LEU A 399 -20.45 -21.48 1.99
CA LEU A 399 -19.28 -22.04 2.66
C LEU A 399 -19.68 -23.01 3.78
N VAL A 400 -20.64 -22.63 4.63
CA VAL A 400 -21.14 -23.48 5.72
C VAL A 400 -21.75 -24.76 5.19
N ASP A 401 -22.50 -24.71 4.09
CA ASP A 401 -23.08 -25.91 3.49
C ASP A 401 -22.00 -26.85 2.92
N LYS A 402 -20.90 -26.32 2.38
CA LYS A 402 -19.71 -27.14 2.02
C LYS A 402 -19.07 -27.77 3.26
N MET A 403 -18.83 -26.98 4.32
CA MET A 403 -18.23 -27.49 5.56
C MET A 403 -19.09 -28.59 6.21
N LYS A 404 -20.43 -28.47 6.16
CA LYS A 404 -21.32 -29.54 6.66
C LYS A 404 -21.14 -30.84 5.90
N ILE A 405 -21.01 -30.76 4.57
CA ILE A 405 -20.76 -31.94 3.72
C ILE A 405 -19.41 -32.56 4.10
N ASP A 406 -18.36 -31.76 4.23
CA ASP A 406 -17.01 -32.23 4.57
C ASP A 406 -16.97 -32.89 5.97
N LEU A 407 -17.61 -32.28 6.98
CA LEU A 407 -17.71 -32.85 8.33
C LEU A 407 -18.45 -34.19 8.33
N SER A 408 -19.54 -34.31 7.57
CA SER A 408 -20.30 -35.57 7.46
C SER A 408 -19.48 -36.69 6.80
N ALA A 409 -18.57 -36.34 5.88
CA ALA A 409 -17.66 -37.29 5.24
C ALA A 409 -16.48 -37.70 6.15
N LEU A 410 -15.99 -36.78 6.99
CA LEU A 410 -14.88 -37.02 7.91
C LEU A 410 -15.28 -37.83 9.16
N GLU A 411 -16.53 -37.73 9.61
CA GLU A 411 -17.03 -38.44 10.81
C GLU A 411 -16.78 -39.97 10.79
N PRO A 412 -17.11 -40.74 9.73
CA PRO A 412 -16.83 -42.18 9.69
C PRO A 412 -15.32 -42.49 9.67
N VAL A 413 -14.51 -41.66 9.00
CA VAL A 413 -13.05 -41.83 8.93
C VAL A 413 -12.42 -41.70 10.33
N LEU A 414 -12.89 -40.72 11.11
CA LEU A 414 -12.38 -40.45 12.45
C LEU A 414 -12.77 -41.57 13.44
N LYS A 415 -13.97 -42.14 13.29
CA LYS A 415 -14.40 -43.33 14.05
C LYS A 415 -13.50 -44.53 13.74
N GLN A 416 -13.21 -44.79 12.47
CA GLN A 416 -12.33 -45.90 12.07
C GLN A 416 -10.91 -45.72 12.63
N LYS A 417 -10.31 -44.54 12.46
CA LYS A 417 -8.98 -44.23 13.01
C LYS A 417 -8.93 -44.33 14.54
N SER A 418 -10.03 -44.00 15.24
CA SER A 418 -10.10 -44.19 16.69
C SER A 418 -10.11 -45.65 17.11
N ILE A 419 -10.76 -46.53 16.34
CA ILE A 419 -10.74 -47.98 16.59
C ILE A 419 -9.31 -48.51 16.38
N ASP A 420 -8.64 -48.08 15.30
CA ASP A 420 -7.29 -48.52 14.96
C ASP A 420 -6.26 -48.11 16.04
N VAL A 421 -6.34 -46.87 16.55
CA VAL A 421 -5.48 -46.38 17.65
C VAL A 421 -5.71 -47.19 18.94
N ASN A 422 -6.96 -47.49 19.29
CA ASN A 422 -7.27 -48.29 20.48
C ASN A 422 -6.74 -49.73 20.36
N ALA A 423 -6.81 -50.32 19.17
CA ALA A 423 -6.27 -51.66 18.91
C ALA A 423 -4.74 -51.70 19.02
N LEU A 424 -4.06 -50.65 18.56
CA LEU A 424 -2.60 -50.54 18.65
C LEU A 424 -2.11 -50.35 20.10
N MET A 425 -2.84 -49.54 20.90
CA MET A 425 -2.57 -49.36 22.33
C MET A 425 -2.61 -50.68 23.11
N GLY A 426 -3.59 -51.54 22.80
CA GLY A 426 -3.71 -52.86 23.43
C GLY A 426 -2.50 -53.76 23.17
N LYS A 427 -1.95 -53.75 21.94
CA LYS A 427 -0.73 -54.52 21.61
C LYS A 427 0.50 -53.98 22.33
N LEU A 428 0.62 -52.64 22.43
CA LEU A 428 1.74 -51.99 23.11
C LEU A 428 1.84 -52.38 24.59
N ALA A 429 0.70 -52.45 25.28
CA ALA A 429 0.65 -52.77 26.71
C ALA A 429 1.18 -54.19 27.01
N VAL A 430 0.78 -55.16 26.18
CA VAL A 430 1.22 -56.57 26.31
C VAL A 430 2.72 -56.70 26.06
N ASP A 431 3.23 -56.07 25.00
CA ASP A 431 4.64 -56.16 24.66
C ASP A 431 5.51 -55.45 25.71
N GLN A 432 5.07 -54.31 26.25
CA GLN A 432 5.75 -53.59 27.33
C GLN A 432 5.86 -54.41 28.62
N GLU A 433 4.77 -55.07 29.03
CA GLU A 433 4.78 -55.94 30.22
C GLU A 433 5.75 -57.12 30.06
N SER A 434 5.84 -57.69 28.85
CA SER A 434 6.80 -58.76 28.54
C SER A 434 8.26 -58.29 28.63
N ALA A 435 8.56 -57.06 28.17
CA ALA A 435 9.91 -56.49 28.25
C ALA A 435 10.34 -56.19 29.69
N ASP A 436 9.42 -55.70 30.52
CA ASP A 436 9.71 -55.35 31.91
C ASP A 436 9.97 -56.58 32.79
N MET A 437 9.34 -57.73 32.49
CA MET A 437 9.68 -59.01 33.10
C MET A 437 11.10 -59.46 32.78
N VAL A 438 11.51 -59.40 31.50
CA VAL A 438 12.86 -59.79 31.07
C VAL A 438 13.92 -58.84 31.65
N ARG A 439 13.63 -57.54 31.78
CA ARG A 439 14.53 -56.55 32.39
C ARG A 439 14.87 -56.87 33.85
N LYS A 440 13.89 -57.30 34.65
CA LYS A 440 14.12 -57.64 36.06
C LYS A 440 15.11 -58.79 36.22
N VAL A 441 14.95 -59.84 35.41
CA VAL A 441 15.81 -61.03 35.45
C VAL A 441 17.26 -60.69 35.05
N VAL A 442 17.45 -59.86 34.01
CA VAL A 442 18.81 -59.45 33.58
C VAL A 442 19.52 -58.63 34.67
N LYS A 443 18.78 -57.78 35.40
CA LYS A 443 19.34 -56.92 36.46
C LYS A 443 19.83 -57.71 37.68
N GLU A 444 19.14 -58.80 38.02
CA GLU A 444 19.55 -59.69 39.11
C GLU A 444 20.82 -60.49 38.76
N ASP A 445 20.89 -61.00 37.52
CA ASP A 445 22.08 -61.75 37.05
C ASP A 445 23.32 -60.83 36.91
N GLU A 446 23.15 -59.55 36.55
CA GLU A 446 24.25 -58.57 36.41
C GLU A 446 24.91 -58.23 37.75
N ALA A 447 24.14 -58.14 38.83
CA ALA A 447 24.64 -57.82 40.15
C ALA A 447 25.58 -58.92 40.69
N LEU A 448 25.27 -60.19 40.42
CA LEU A 448 26.07 -61.34 40.83
C LEU A 448 27.41 -61.45 40.07
N ALA A 449 27.44 -61.07 38.80
CA ALA A 449 28.67 -61.05 38.00
C ALA A 449 29.65 -59.94 38.44
N LYS A 450 29.11 -58.80 38.89
CA LYS A 450 29.91 -57.62 39.26
C LYS A 450 30.72 -57.82 40.54
N VAL A 451 30.11 -58.39 41.58
CA VAL A 451 30.78 -58.66 42.87
C VAL A 451 32.00 -59.57 42.69
N LYS A 452 31.89 -60.57 41.80
CA LYS A 452 32.97 -61.54 41.55
C LYS A 452 34.12 -60.98 40.69
N ALA A 453 33.88 -59.93 39.90
CA ALA A 453 34.91 -59.27 39.09
C ALA A 453 35.79 -58.31 39.91
N GLU A 454 35.20 -57.64 40.92
CA GLU A 454 35.88 -56.68 41.79
C GLU A 454 36.99 -57.35 42.63
N ASP A 455 36.78 -58.57 43.11
CA ASP A 455 37.77 -59.33 43.89
C ASP A 455 39.03 -59.71 43.08
N THR A 456 38.91 -59.95 41.77
CA THR A 456 40.05 -60.27 40.89
C THR A 456 40.89 -59.06 40.49
N GLN A 457 40.31 -57.86 40.47
CA GLN A 457 41.01 -56.61 40.12
C GLN A 457 41.86 -56.06 41.26
N ALA A 458 41.43 -56.23 42.52
CA ALA A 458 42.17 -55.75 43.69
C ALA A 458 43.57 -56.39 43.82
N ILE A 459 43.70 -57.67 43.45
CA ILE A 459 44.97 -58.41 43.50
C ILE A 459 45.94 -57.97 42.38
N ALA A 460 45.41 -57.48 41.25
CA ALA A 460 46.19 -56.98 40.12
C ALA A 460 46.82 -55.60 40.37
N ALA A 461 46.08 -54.71 41.05
CA ALA A 461 46.55 -53.35 41.32
C ALA A 461 47.71 -53.31 42.34
N ASP A 462 47.72 -54.22 43.30
CA ASP A 462 48.72 -54.24 44.38
C ASP A 462 50.09 -54.78 43.93
N ALA A 463 50.14 -55.60 42.87
CA ALA A 463 51.39 -56.10 42.29
C ALA A 463 52.08 -55.09 41.36
N GLN A 464 51.32 -54.16 40.78
CA GLN A 464 51.83 -53.17 39.83
C GLN A 464 52.50 -51.98 40.54
N ARG A 465 51.94 -51.56 41.68
CA ARG A 465 52.45 -50.43 42.48
C ARG A 465 53.88 -50.65 42.99
N ASP A 466 54.20 -51.86 43.43
CA ASP A 466 55.52 -52.20 43.98
C ASP A 466 56.60 -52.29 42.88
N LEU A 467 56.21 -52.53 41.62
CA LEU A 467 57.13 -52.63 40.48
C LEU A 467 57.55 -51.25 39.92
N ASP A 468 56.70 -50.23 40.08
CA ASP A 468 56.90 -48.88 39.56
C ASP A 468 57.94 -48.07 40.38
N GLU A 469 58.33 -48.51 41.58
CA GLU A 469 59.33 -47.84 42.42
C GLU A 469 60.78 -48.04 41.91
N ALA A 470 61.09 -49.20 41.33
CA ALA A 470 62.47 -49.55 40.93
C ALA A 470 62.80 -49.32 39.45
N LEU A 471 61.81 -49.33 38.56
CA LEU A 471 62.01 -49.15 37.12
C LEU A 471 62.62 -47.78 36.74
N PRO A 472 62.21 -46.64 37.33
CA PRO A 472 62.73 -45.33 36.94
C PRO A 472 64.22 -45.17 37.23
N ALA A 473 64.70 -45.74 38.34
CA ALA A 473 66.11 -45.66 38.74
C ALA A 473 67.02 -46.47 37.80
N LEU A 474 66.54 -47.60 37.28
CA LEU A 474 67.27 -48.46 36.35
C LEU A 474 67.32 -47.88 34.94
N GLU A 475 66.21 -47.33 34.45
CA GLU A 475 66.17 -46.66 33.14
C GLU A 475 67.04 -45.40 33.11
N GLY A 476 67.05 -44.62 34.20
CA GLY A 476 67.91 -43.44 34.32
C GLY A 476 69.40 -43.79 34.28
N ALA A 477 69.79 -44.90 34.90
CA ALA A 477 71.19 -45.33 34.90
C ALA A 477 71.65 -45.93 33.56
N ASN A 478 70.79 -46.69 32.88
CA ASN A 478 71.10 -47.22 31.54
C ASN A 478 71.25 -46.10 30.49
N LYS A 479 70.40 -45.06 30.55
CA LYS A 479 70.55 -43.87 29.70
C LYS A 479 71.88 -43.12 29.94
N ALA A 480 72.32 -43.03 31.20
CA ALA A 480 73.59 -42.39 31.54
C ALA A 480 74.82 -43.18 31.05
N LEU A 481 74.71 -44.51 30.92
CA LEU A 481 75.75 -45.35 30.33
C LEU A 481 75.79 -45.28 28.80
N ASP A 482 74.64 -45.17 28.15
CA ASP A 482 74.54 -45.06 26.68
C ASP A 482 75.10 -43.72 26.17
N SER A 483 75.13 -42.68 27.01
CA SER A 483 75.71 -41.37 26.68
C SER A 483 77.24 -41.31 26.74
N LEU A 484 77.94 -42.42 27.05
CA LEU A 484 79.40 -42.45 27.13
C LEU A 484 80.03 -42.89 25.81
N ASP A 485 81.00 -42.13 25.32
CA ASP A 485 81.71 -42.44 24.09
C ASP A 485 83.02 -43.21 24.35
N LYS A 486 83.53 -43.90 23.31
CA LYS A 486 84.77 -44.68 23.39
C LYS A 486 85.99 -43.83 23.80
N ALA A 487 85.95 -42.53 23.52
CA ALA A 487 86.98 -41.57 23.92
C ALA A 487 87.05 -41.42 25.45
N ASP A 488 85.91 -41.28 26.13
CA ASP A 488 85.84 -41.08 27.59
C ASP A 488 86.39 -42.30 28.36
N ILE A 489 86.19 -43.50 27.81
CA ILE A 489 86.73 -44.76 28.37
C ILE A 489 88.24 -44.84 28.18
N SER A 490 88.75 -44.35 27.04
CA SER A 490 90.18 -44.34 26.77
C SER A 490 90.94 -43.39 27.70
N GLU A 491 90.34 -42.28 28.12
CA GLU A 491 90.93 -41.34 29.10
C GLU A 491 91.21 -42.02 30.44
N ILE A 492 90.26 -42.81 30.95
CA ILE A 492 90.41 -43.52 32.23
C ILE A 492 91.49 -44.60 32.14
N ARG A 493 91.64 -45.23 30.97
CA ARG A 493 92.61 -46.33 30.76
C ARG A 493 94.07 -45.85 30.76
N VAL A 494 94.35 -44.60 30.41
CA VAL A 494 95.71 -44.06 30.30
C VAL A 494 96.35 -43.83 31.68
N PHE A 495 95.58 -43.71 32.76
CA PHE A 495 96.12 -43.47 34.11
C PHE A 495 97.10 -44.56 34.55
N THR A 496 98.37 -44.20 34.79
CA THR A 496 99.40 -45.10 35.35
C THR A 496 99.14 -45.40 36.83
N LYS A 497 98.69 -44.41 37.61
CA LYS A 497 98.14 -44.55 38.97
C LYS A 497 96.83 -43.74 39.07
N PRO A 498 95.65 -44.36 39.18
CA PRO A 498 94.37 -43.66 39.15
C PRO A 498 94.07 -42.94 40.47
N PRO A 499 93.22 -41.90 40.47
CA PRO A 499 92.64 -41.33 41.70
C PRO A 499 91.78 -42.36 42.44
N ASP A 500 91.78 -42.33 43.78
CA ASP A 500 91.10 -43.33 44.63
C ASP A 500 89.59 -43.48 44.34
N MET A 501 88.90 -42.39 43.98
CA MET A 501 87.48 -42.45 43.60
C MET A 501 87.23 -43.18 42.27
N VAL A 502 88.16 -43.09 41.32
CA VAL A 502 88.07 -43.84 40.06
C VAL A 502 88.35 -45.32 40.30
N MET A 503 89.29 -45.62 41.20
CA MET A 503 89.64 -46.99 41.57
C MET A 503 88.44 -47.71 42.22
N THR A 504 87.77 -47.08 43.18
CA THR A 504 86.60 -47.67 43.87
C THR A 504 85.39 -47.91 42.96
N VAL A 505 85.11 -47.02 42.00
CA VAL A 505 84.06 -47.22 40.98
C VAL A 505 84.39 -48.40 40.07
N MET A 506 85.64 -48.51 39.64
CA MET A 506 86.05 -49.60 38.76
C MET A 506 86.12 -50.95 39.49
N GLU A 507 86.48 -50.99 40.77
CA GLU A 507 86.38 -52.19 41.60
C GLU A 507 84.92 -52.67 41.71
N ALA A 508 83.98 -51.75 41.96
CA ALA A 508 82.56 -52.09 42.08
C ALA A 508 81.98 -52.64 40.75
N VAL A 509 82.36 -52.06 39.61
CA VAL A 509 81.98 -52.55 38.28
C VAL A 509 82.62 -53.91 38.00
N CYS A 510 83.89 -54.11 38.39
CA CYS A 510 84.55 -55.41 38.24
C CYS A 510 83.88 -56.50 39.07
N ILE A 511 83.35 -56.19 40.26
CA ILE A 511 82.61 -57.14 41.10
C ILE A 511 81.30 -57.59 40.42
N LEU A 512 80.55 -56.67 39.80
CA LEU A 512 79.34 -57.03 39.05
C LEU A 512 79.65 -57.89 37.81
N LEU A 513 80.76 -57.62 37.14
CA LEU A 513 81.22 -58.41 35.99
C LEU A 513 81.98 -59.70 36.37
N GLY A 514 82.14 -59.98 37.67
CA GLY A 514 82.78 -61.21 38.17
C GLY A 514 84.31 -61.24 38.10
N SER A 515 84.96 -60.11 37.85
CA SER A 515 86.41 -59.96 37.77
C SER A 515 87.05 -59.59 39.12
N LYS A 516 88.36 -59.85 39.28
CA LYS A 516 89.10 -59.49 40.52
C LYS A 516 89.17 -57.97 40.69
N PRO A 517 88.91 -57.42 41.90
CA PRO A 517 88.85 -55.98 42.15
C PRO A 517 90.26 -55.38 42.32
N ASP A 518 91.10 -55.48 41.29
CA ASP A 518 92.43 -54.89 41.23
C ASP A 518 92.55 -53.99 39.98
N TRP A 519 93.32 -52.91 40.05
CA TRP A 519 93.43 -51.95 38.94
C TRP A 519 93.97 -52.56 37.62
N SER A 520 94.82 -53.58 37.71
CA SER A 520 95.33 -54.32 36.55
C SER A 520 94.19 -55.03 35.80
N SER A 521 93.24 -55.62 36.53
CA SER A 521 92.05 -56.27 35.97
C SER A 521 91.04 -55.26 35.45
N ALA A 522 90.85 -54.14 36.15
CA ALA A 522 90.01 -53.03 35.70
C ALA A 522 90.47 -52.44 34.35
N LYS A 523 91.79 -52.29 34.15
CA LYS A 523 92.36 -51.86 32.85
C LYS A 523 92.09 -52.85 31.72
N GLN A 524 92.09 -54.15 31.99
CA GLN A 524 91.74 -55.16 31.00
C GLN A 524 90.26 -55.07 30.61
N VAL A 525 89.38 -54.90 31.60
CA VAL A 525 87.93 -54.77 31.39
C VAL A 525 87.59 -53.49 30.60
N LEU A 526 88.24 -52.36 30.90
CA LEU A 526 88.11 -51.11 30.13
C LEU A 526 88.72 -51.18 28.72
N GLY A 527 89.60 -52.15 28.46
CA GLY A 527 90.22 -52.36 27.17
C GLY A 527 89.34 -53.13 26.16
N ASP A 528 88.26 -53.75 26.63
CA ASP A 528 87.32 -54.52 25.80
C ASP A 528 86.42 -53.59 24.98
N SER A 529 86.41 -53.78 23.66
CA SER A 529 85.62 -53.01 22.69
C SER A 529 84.11 -53.06 22.97
N TYR A 530 83.63 -54.11 23.65
CA TYR A 530 82.20 -54.34 23.94
C TYR A 530 81.80 -54.04 25.40
N PHE A 531 82.66 -53.38 26.16
CA PHE A 531 82.46 -53.14 27.59
C PHE A 531 81.13 -52.44 27.95
N LEU A 532 80.79 -51.31 27.32
CA LEU A 532 79.53 -50.60 27.60
C LEU A 532 78.29 -51.46 27.27
N ARG A 533 78.37 -52.22 26.17
CA ARG A 533 77.28 -53.12 25.76
C ARG A 533 77.08 -54.25 26.77
N LYS A 534 78.16 -54.78 27.36
CA LYS A 534 78.08 -55.77 28.44
C LYS A 534 77.45 -55.23 29.72
N LEU A 535 77.53 -53.91 29.99
CA LEU A 535 76.84 -53.29 31.12
C LEU A 535 75.34 -53.09 30.83
N MET A 536 74.98 -52.70 29.61
CA MET A 536 73.58 -52.53 29.21
C MET A 536 72.82 -53.85 29.09
N ASP A 537 73.45 -54.89 28.53
CA ASP A 537 72.87 -56.22 28.33
C ASP A 537 73.02 -57.12 29.58
N TYR A 538 73.38 -56.55 30.73
CA TYR A 538 73.56 -57.32 31.96
C TYR A 538 72.22 -57.86 32.48
N ASP A 539 72.17 -59.15 32.81
CA ASP A 539 70.95 -59.82 33.29
C ASP A 539 70.58 -59.34 34.70
N LYS A 540 69.64 -58.40 34.74
CA LYS A 540 69.13 -57.74 35.95
C LYS A 540 68.17 -58.61 36.78
N GLU A 541 67.64 -59.69 36.22
CA GLU A 541 66.66 -60.55 36.88
C GLU A 541 67.32 -61.66 37.71
N ASN A 542 68.59 -62.01 37.42
CA ASN A 542 69.27 -63.17 38.02
C ASN A 542 70.66 -62.85 38.61
N ILE A 543 70.74 -61.83 39.46
CA ILE A 543 71.99 -61.45 40.16
C ILE A 543 72.19 -62.35 41.39
N LYS A 544 73.34 -63.02 41.47
CA LYS A 544 73.66 -63.89 42.63
C LYS A 544 73.75 -63.07 43.93
N PRO A 545 73.12 -63.52 45.03
CA PRO A 545 73.07 -62.75 46.30
C PRO A 545 74.46 -62.51 46.92
N GLN A 546 75.43 -63.40 46.65
CA GLN A 546 76.81 -63.24 47.10
C GLN A 546 77.53 -62.03 46.47
N ILE A 547 77.11 -61.60 45.27
CA ILE A 547 77.68 -60.44 44.58
C ILE A 547 77.11 -59.14 45.18
N LEU A 548 75.79 -59.11 45.43
CA LEU A 548 75.11 -57.97 46.06
C LEU A 548 75.66 -57.66 47.47
N GLN A 549 75.96 -58.69 48.25
CA GLN A 549 76.53 -58.50 49.59
C GLN A 549 77.94 -57.90 49.57
N LYS A 550 78.74 -58.22 48.55
CA LYS A 550 80.07 -57.59 48.34
C LYS A 550 79.93 -56.16 47.85
N LEU A 551 78.92 -55.88 47.03
CA LEU A 551 78.62 -54.56 46.48
C LEU A 551 78.19 -53.54 47.56
N GLN A 552 77.46 -54.00 48.58
CA GLN A 552 77.01 -53.17 49.70
C GLN A 552 78.13 -52.40 50.41
N LYS A 553 79.34 -52.97 50.49
CA LYS A 553 80.51 -52.28 51.08
C LYS A 553 80.86 -50.98 50.35
N TYR A 554 80.62 -50.93 49.05
CA TYR A 554 80.91 -49.76 48.20
C TYR A 554 79.72 -48.81 48.12
N VAL A 555 78.50 -49.33 47.98
CA VAL A 555 77.26 -48.52 47.90
C VAL A 555 76.97 -47.75 49.19
N ASN A 556 77.36 -48.29 50.36
CA ASN A 556 77.19 -47.64 51.66
C ASN A 556 78.30 -46.62 51.99
N ASN A 557 79.34 -46.48 51.15
CA ASN A 557 80.42 -45.52 51.37
C ASN A 557 79.95 -44.10 51.00
N PRO A 558 80.05 -43.09 51.90
CA PRO A 558 79.57 -41.73 51.65
C PRO A 558 80.27 -40.97 50.51
N ASP A 559 81.42 -41.44 50.02
CA ASP A 559 82.10 -40.87 48.86
C ASP A 559 81.69 -41.53 47.52
N PHE A 560 80.95 -42.65 47.57
CA PHE A 560 80.44 -43.38 46.40
C PHE A 560 79.09 -42.84 45.93
N VAL A 561 79.05 -41.55 45.58
CA VAL A 561 77.86 -40.85 45.10
C VAL A 561 78.13 -40.24 43.72
N PRO A 562 77.21 -40.38 42.74
CA PRO A 562 77.44 -39.91 41.37
C PRO A 562 77.92 -38.44 41.29
N GLU A 563 77.38 -37.54 42.11
CA GLU A 563 77.73 -36.11 42.13
C GLU A 563 79.17 -35.82 42.61
N LYS A 564 79.71 -36.63 43.51
CA LYS A 564 81.10 -36.48 43.99
C LYS A 564 82.09 -37.05 42.96
N VAL A 565 81.74 -38.18 42.35
CA VAL A 565 82.56 -38.85 41.34
C VAL A 565 82.67 -38.03 40.06
N GLU A 566 81.62 -37.28 39.70
CA GLU A 566 81.59 -36.40 38.52
C GLU A 566 82.74 -35.38 38.49
N LYS A 567 83.13 -34.85 39.65
CA LYS A 567 84.21 -33.86 39.77
C LYS A 567 85.57 -34.40 39.33
N VAL A 568 85.73 -35.72 39.34
CA VAL A 568 86.98 -36.40 38.97
C VAL A 568 86.90 -36.99 37.56
N SER A 569 85.77 -37.60 37.20
CA SER A 569 85.53 -38.05 35.84
C SER A 569 84.03 -38.21 35.57
N LYS A 570 83.58 -37.66 34.44
CA LYS A 570 82.19 -37.79 33.98
C LYS A 570 81.84 -39.23 33.61
N ALA A 571 82.77 -39.98 33.03
CA ALA A 571 82.53 -41.39 32.69
C ALA A 571 82.35 -42.28 33.93
N CYS A 572 83.09 -42.01 35.01
CA CYS A 572 82.92 -42.75 36.27
C CYS A 572 81.58 -42.45 36.97
N LYS A 573 80.98 -41.28 36.77
CA LYS A 573 79.65 -40.93 37.31
C LYS A 573 78.57 -41.89 36.82
N SER A 574 78.50 -42.11 35.50
CA SER A 574 77.48 -42.97 34.90
C SER A 574 77.62 -44.43 35.34
N MET A 575 78.87 -44.92 35.44
CA MET A 575 79.13 -46.27 35.95
C MET A 575 78.74 -46.41 37.44
N CYS A 576 79.00 -45.39 38.26
CA CYS A 576 78.57 -45.36 39.66
C CYS A 576 77.04 -45.37 39.81
N MET A 577 76.32 -44.60 38.99
CA MET A 577 74.86 -44.56 38.98
C MET A 577 74.25 -45.92 38.61
N TRP A 578 74.84 -46.62 37.64
CA TRP A 578 74.42 -47.95 37.21
C TRP A 578 74.60 -49.03 38.29
N VAL A 579 75.75 -49.04 38.97
CA VAL A 579 76.01 -49.98 40.08
C VAL A 579 74.95 -49.84 41.18
N ARG A 580 74.53 -48.59 41.52
CA ARG A 580 73.51 -48.34 42.54
C ARG A 580 72.10 -48.73 42.10
N ALA A 581 71.75 -48.51 40.84
CA ALA A 581 70.44 -48.87 40.30
C ALA A 581 70.22 -50.39 40.25
N MET A 582 71.27 -51.17 39.97
CA MET A 582 71.20 -52.63 39.94
C MET A 582 70.94 -53.25 41.32
N ASP A 583 71.47 -52.67 42.40
CA ASP A 583 71.16 -53.12 43.78
C ASP A 583 69.71 -52.84 44.16
N LEU A 584 69.17 -51.67 43.80
CA LEU A 584 67.78 -51.30 44.10
C LEU A 584 66.77 -52.21 43.39
N TYR A 585 66.98 -52.44 42.09
CA TYR A 585 66.09 -53.27 41.27
C TYR A 585 66.03 -54.73 41.76
N SER A 586 67.18 -55.31 42.11
CA SER A 586 67.23 -56.70 42.59
C SER A 586 66.53 -56.91 43.94
N ARG A 587 66.47 -55.89 44.80
CA ARG A 587 65.70 -55.96 46.07
C ARG A 587 64.20 -56.00 45.83
N VAL A 588 63.70 -55.12 44.96
CA VAL A 588 62.26 -55.03 44.63
C VAL A 588 61.76 -56.28 43.90
N LEU A 589 62.58 -56.86 43.01
CA LEU A 589 62.22 -58.09 42.31
C LEU A 589 61.92 -59.28 43.24
N LYS A 590 62.61 -59.37 44.39
CA LYS A 590 62.40 -60.42 45.39
C LYS A 590 61.02 -60.35 46.05
N GLU A 591 60.43 -59.16 46.16
CA GLU A 591 59.13 -58.96 46.80
C GLU A 591 57.96 -59.20 45.83
N VAL A 592 58.15 -58.93 44.53
CA VAL A 592 57.07 -59.02 43.52
C VAL A 592 56.93 -60.41 42.86
N GLY A 593 57.97 -61.27 42.93
CA GLY A 593 57.97 -62.62 42.36
C GLY A 593 56.70 -63.47 42.63
N PRO A 594 56.29 -63.71 43.88
CA PRO A 594 55.12 -64.55 44.18
C PRO A 594 53.77 -63.92 43.79
N LYS A 595 53.70 -62.61 43.55
CA LYS A 595 52.46 -61.91 43.12
C LYS A 595 52.19 -62.10 41.62
N LYS A 596 53.23 -62.19 40.78
CA LYS A 596 53.10 -62.37 39.31
C LYS A 596 52.64 -63.78 38.90
N GLU A 597 53.09 -64.82 39.57
CA GLU A 597 52.68 -66.21 39.25
C GLU A 597 51.18 -66.46 39.54
N ARG A 598 50.64 -65.80 40.57
CA ARG A 598 49.20 -65.89 40.91
C ARG A 598 48.29 -65.27 39.87
N LEU A 599 48.74 -64.22 39.17
CA LEU A 599 48.01 -63.55 38.09
C LEU A 599 48.02 -64.35 36.78
N ALA A 600 49.15 -64.96 36.43
CA ALA A 600 49.28 -65.73 35.20
C ALA A 600 48.41 -66.99 35.19
N ALA A 601 48.24 -67.66 36.34
CA ALA A 601 47.36 -68.82 36.47
C ALA A 601 45.85 -68.48 36.30
N ALA A 602 45.45 -67.24 36.55
CA ALA A 602 44.05 -66.80 36.47
C ALA A 602 43.58 -66.44 35.04
N GLN A 603 44.49 -66.20 34.10
CA GLN A 603 44.15 -65.67 32.76
C GLN A 603 44.05 -66.74 31.64
N VAL A 604 44.63 -67.93 31.82
CA VAL A 604 44.81 -68.90 30.71
C VAL A 604 43.56 -69.76 30.41
N SER A 605 42.55 -69.80 31.29
CA SER A 605 41.38 -70.69 31.17
C SER A 605 40.16 -70.11 30.40
N GLY A 606 40.28 -68.95 29.74
CA GLY A 606 39.16 -68.22 29.12
C GLY A 606 38.93 -68.36 27.60
N ILE A 607 39.70 -69.16 26.85
CA ILE A 607 39.76 -69.04 25.37
C ILE A 607 38.92 -70.08 24.58
N HIS A 608 38.16 -70.98 25.20
CA HIS A 608 37.37 -71.96 24.44
C HIS A 608 35.86 -71.81 24.66
N THR A 609 35.18 -71.07 23.78
CA THR A 609 33.89 -71.44 23.12
C THR A 609 33.23 -70.22 22.46
N HIS A 610 33.44 -70.04 21.15
CA HIS A 610 32.55 -69.22 20.31
C HIS A 610 32.27 -69.91 18.97
N ARG A 611 31.07 -70.48 18.85
CA ARG A 611 30.31 -70.60 17.59
C ARG A 611 28.84 -70.92 17.89
N PRO A 612 27.87 -70.07 17.48
CA PRO A 612 26.48 -70.49 17.39
C PRO A 612 26.05 -70.72 15.91
N PRO A 613 25.12 -71.67 15.65
CA PRO A 613 24.44 -71.81 14.37
C PRO A 613 23.04 -71.16 14.38
N THR A 614 22.51 -70.99 13.18
CA THR A 614 21.19 -70.46 12.81
C THR A 614 20.04 -71.45 13.05
N GLY A 615 18.88 -70.93 13.47
CA GLY A 615 17.55 -71.30 12.92
C GLY A 615 16.74 -72.43 13.58
N SER A 616 15.63 -72.02 14.22
CA SER A 616 14.26 -72.60 14.15
C SER A 616 13.93 -74.01 14.69
N CYS A 617 12.89 -74.03 15.56
CA CYS A 617 11.76 -74.98 15.61
C CYS A 617 11.82 -76.35 16.37
N TRP A 618 10.99 -76.42 17.44
CA TRP A 618 10.11 -77.52 17.94
C TRP A 618 10.62 -78.83 18.61
N LYS A 619 10.06 -79.04 19.84
CA LYS A 619 9.48 -80.27 20.46
C LYS A 619 10.34 -81.25 21.32
N ARG A 620 9.65 -81.72 22.39
CA ARG A 620 9.89 -82.85 23.35
C ARG A 620 10.75 -82.51 24.57
N LYS A 621 10.27 -82.55 25.82
CA LYS A 621 9.56 -83.57 26.63
C LYS A 621 10.40 -84.84 26.87
N ARG A 622 10.81 -85.01 28.14
CA ARG A 622 11.50 -86.13 28.81
C ARG A 622 13.01 -86.28 28.58
N GLN A 623 13.79 -85.83 29.57
CA GLN A 623 14.88 -86.62 30.16
C GLN A 623 15.09 -86.17 31.62
N GLN A 624 14.86 -87.13 32.52
CA GLN A 624 15.45 -87.36 33.85
C GLN A 624 15.35 -86.23 34.90
N GLU A 625 14.60 -86.35 36.00
CA GLU A 625 14.37 -87.55 36.84
C GLU A 625 15.67 -88.32 37.14
N ALA A 626 16.61 -87.58 37.71
CA ALA A 626 17.62 -87.98 38.69
C ALA A 626 18.06 -86.61 39.24
N TRP A 627 17.70 -86.19 40.44
CA TRP A 627 18.61 -86.16 41.58
C TRP A 627 17.84 -85.75 42.87
N CYS A 628 16.51 -85.92 42.88
CA CYS A 628 15.71 -85.93 44.12
C CYS A 628 15.73 -87.33 44.73
N GLN A 629 16.89 -87.81 45.19
CA GLN A 629 17.00 -88.91 46.17
C GLN A 629 18.44 -89.02 46.68
N CYS A 630 18.75 -88.17 47.67
CA CYS A 630 19.81 -88.29 48.69
C CYS A 630 19.70 -86.99 49.51
N SER A 631 18.60 -86.74 50.23
CA SER A 631 18.38 -87.27 51.58
C SER A 631 19.67 -87.33 52.39
N LEU A 632 19.77 -86.37 53.32
CA LEU A 632 20.19 -86.58 54.70
C LEU A 632 21.34 -87.56 54.92
N LEU A 633 22.51 -87.04 55.28
CA LEU A 633 23.20 -87.50 56.48
C LEU A 633 24.35 -86.55 56.87
N SER A 634 24.33 -86.20 58.16
CA SER A 634 25.47 -85.78 58.97
C SER A 634 25.77 -84.28 59.10
N THR A 635 24.99 -83.65 59.98
CA THR A 635 25.56 -82.96 61.15
C THR A 635 26.70 -83.79 61.78
N VAL A 636 27.66 -83.12 62.43
CA VAL A 636 28.72 -83.70 63.30
C VAL A 636 30.06 -83.99 62.60
N LEU A 637 30.89 -82.95 62.44
CA LEU A 637 32.28 -82.87 62.94
C LEU A 637 32.94 -81.61 62.34
N GLY A 638 33.25 -80.64 63.19
CA GLY A 638 33.96 -79.43 62.79
C GLY A 638 35.36 -79.77 62.29
N ILE A 639 35.60 -79.58 60.99
CA ILE A 639 36.91 -79.38 60.38
C ILE A 639 36.72 -78.37 59.24
N CYS A 640 37.09 -77.11 59.48
CA CYS A 640 37.42 -76.17 58.41
C CYS A 640 38.76 -76.61 57.81
N TYR A 641 38.84 -76.87 56.50
CA TYR A 641 39.93 -76.44 55.61
C TYR A 641 39.70 -76.94 54.17
N LEU A 642 39.87 -76.00 53.22
CA LEU A 642 40.24 -76.15 51.79
C LEU A 642 39.23 -76.79 50.80
N ILE A 643 38.55 -75.92 50.04
CA ILE A 643 37.96 -76.22 48.72
C ILE A 643 38.91 -75.62 47.64
N PRO A 644 39.28 -76.34 46.58
CA PRO A 644 40.26 -75.88 45.58
C PRO A 644 39.68 -74.87 44.57
N PRO A 645 40.50 -73.94 44.03
CA PRO A 645 40.09 -72.77 43.25
C PRO A 645 39.56 -73.02 41.82
N PHE A 646 39.32 -74.28 41.42
CA PHE A 646 38.89 -74.62 40.07
C PHE A 646 37.37 -74.43 39.84
N TRP A 647 36.56 -74.46 40.90
CA TRP A 647 35.08 -74.41 40.81
C TRP A 647 34.51 -72.99 40.62
N LEU A 648 35.15 -71.95 41.15
CA LEU A 648 34.65 -70.57 41.08
C LEU A 648 34.72 -69.96 39.67
N GLN A 649 35.65 -70.40 38.83
CA GLN A 649 35.86 -69.83 37.49
C GLN A 649 34.91 -70.40 36.43
N MET A 650 34.53 -71.68 36.52
CA MET A 650 33.56 -72.29 35.60
C MET A 650 32.16 -71.71 35.78
N GLU A 651 31.74 -71.45 37.03
CA GLU A 651 30.45 -70.81 37.31
C GLU A 651 30.38 -69.38 36.80
N LEU A 652 31.46 -68.60 36.93
CA LEU A 652 31.52 -67.21 36.45
C LEU A 652 31.40 -67.12 34.92
N ASN A 653 32.04 -68.06 34.21
CA ASN A 653 31.97 -68.10 32.74
C ASN A 653 30.58 -68.53 32.26
N ALA A 654 29.93 -69.45 32.95
CA ALA A 654 28.57 -69.88 32.65
C ALA A 654 27.54 -68.76 32.89
N THR A 655 27.65 -68.02 34.02
CA THR A 655 26.74 -66.91 34.32
C THR A 655 26.88 -65.75 33.33
N MET A 656 28.11 -65.43 32.91
CA MET A 656 28.37 -64.39 31.91
C MET A 656 27.84 -64.73 30.51
N ALA A 657 27.86 -66.02 30.12
CA ALA A 657 27.30 -66.47 28.84
C ALA A 657 25.77 -66.36 28.83
N THR A 658 25.10 -66.82 29.91
CA THR A 658 23.63 -66.70 30.04
C THR A 658 23.16 -65.26 30.11
N LEU A 659 23.98 -64.36 30.66
CA LEU A 659 23.68 -62.93 30.75
C LEU A 659 23.63 -62.25 29.37
N LYS A 660 24.61 -62.56 28.51
CA LYS A 660 24.69 -62.02 27.15
C LYS A 660 23.51 -62.44 26.28
N GLU A 661 23.05 -63.68 26.41
CA GLU A 661 21.90 -64.19 25.64
C GLU A 661 20.59 -63.51 26.07
N LYS A 662 20.37 -63.35 27.38
CA LYS A 662 19.19 -62.63 27.90
C LYS A 662 19.21 -61.14 27.54
N GLN A 663 20.39 -60.49 27.54
CA GLN A 663 20.53 -59.11 27.09
C GLN A 663 20.19 -58.93 25.60
N ALA A 664 20.57 -59.88 24.74
CA ALA A 664 20.25 -59.83 23.31
C ALA A 664 18.73 -59.97 23.05
N GLN A 665 18.06 -60.91 23.74
CA GLN A 665 16.60 -61.06 23.66
C GLN A 665 15.87 -59.80 24.15
N LEU A 666 16.38 -59.18 25.22
CA LEU A 666 15.81 -57.95 25.75
C LEU A 666 15.92 -56.77 24.75
N GLN A 667 17.04 -56.66 24.01
CA GLN A 667 17.20 -55.64 22.98
C GLN A 667 16.23 -55.84 21.81
N GLU A 668 15.98 -57.10 21.40
CA GLU A 668 15.05 -57.38 20.31
C GLU A 668 13.61 -56.97 20.66
N VAL A 669 13.16 -57.28 21.88
CA VAL A 669 11.82 -56.89 22.36
C VAL A 669 11.70 -55.36 22.48
N GLN A 670 12.74 -54.68 22.96
CA GLN A 670 12.74 -53.20 23.04
C GLN A 670 12.67 -52.53 21.67
N ASN A 671 13.35 -53.08 20.66
CA ASN A 671 13.27 -52.57 19.30
C ASN A 671 11.87 -52.73 18.70
N LYS A 672 11.19 -53.86 18.99
CA LYS A 672 9.80 -54.09 18.56
C LYS A 672 8.82 -53.12 19.22
N ILE A 673 8.98 -52.88 20.53
CA ILE A 673 8.18 -51.88 21.26
C ILE A 673 8.37 -50.49 20.66
N LYS A 674 9.62 -50.09 20.38
CA LYS A 674 9.92 -48.78 19.81
C LYS A 674 9.24 -48.57 18.44
N ILE A 675 9.28 -49.58 17.57
CA ILE A 675 8.59 -49.51 16.27
C ILE A 675 7.07 -49.36 16.45
N LEU A 676 6.48 -50.07 17.41
CA LEU A 676 5.05 -49.96 17.71
C LEU A 676 4.68 -48.62 18.35
N GLN A 677 5.56 -48.03 19.17
CA GLN A 677 5.39 -46.67 19.72
C GLN A 677 5.42 -45.62 18.61
N ASP A 678 6.38 -45.72 17.68
CA ASP A 678 6.46 -44.78 16.55
C ASP A 678 5.20 -44.86 15.66
N GLN A 679 4.66 -46.06 15.42
CA GLN A 679 3.40 -46.26 14.68
C GLN A 679 2.17 -45.73 15.42
N PHE A 680 2.17 -45.82 16.76
CA PHE A 680 1.12 -45.28 17.60
C PHE A 680 1.09 -43.76 17.55
N ASP A 681 2.24 -43.13 17.73
CA ASP A 681 2.39 -41.68 17.72
C ASP A 681 2.02 -41.09 16.36
N GLN A 682 2.41 -41.76 15.26
CA GLN A 682 2.01 -41.36 13.91
C GLN A 682 0.48 -41.47 13.71
N SER A 683 -0.15 -42.55 14.18
CA SER A 683 -1.60 -42.74 14.06
C SER A 683 -2.40 -41.75 14.92
N ILE A 684 -1.88 -41.37 16.09
CA ILE A 684 -2.46 -40.30 16.92
C ILE A 684 -2.33 -38.95 16.23
N ALA A 685 -1.16 -38.62 15.67
CA ALA A 685 -0.95 -37.36 14.96
C ALA A 685 -1.90 -37.23 13.75
N GLU A 686 -2.13 -38.31 13.00
CA GLU A 686 -3.12 -38.34 11.91
C GLU A 686 -4.55 -38.13 12.43
N LYS A 687 -4.93 -38.78 13.54
CA LYS A 687 -6.27 -38.64 14.14
C LYS A 687 -6.49 -37.22 14.68
N GLU A 688 -5.49 -36.63 15.34
CA GLU A 688 -5.55 -35.25 15.82
C GLU A 688 -5.57 -34.23 14.68
N GLY A 689 -4.84 -34.50 13.59
CA GLY A 689 -4.89 -33.69 12.37
C GLY A 689 -6.28 -33.67 11.74
N LEU A 690 -6.92 -34.84 11.66
CA LEU A 690 -8.29 -34.97 11.13
C LEU A 690 -9.37 -34.42 12.06
N GLY A 691 -9.13 -34.35 13.38
CA GLY A 691 -10.07 -33.79 14.36
C GLY A 691 -9.94 -32.28 14.57
N LYS A 692 -8.84 -31.67 14.12
CA LYS A 692 -8.61 -30.22 14.15
C LYS A 692 -8.97 -29.53 12.83
N SER A 693 -9.00 -30.27 11.72
CA SER A 693 -9.56 -29.83 10.43
C SER A 693 -11.07 -29.94 10.43
#